data_AF-A0A1J8Q8G4-F1
#
_entry.id   AF-A0A1J8Q8G4-F1
#
_cell.length_a   1.000
_cell.length_b   1.000
_cell.length_c   1.000
_cell.angle_alpha   90.00
_cell.angle_beta   90.00
_cell.angle_gamma   90.00
#
_symmetry.space_group_name_H-M   'P 1'
#
loop_
_entity.id
_entity.type
_entity.pdbx_description
1 polymer ?
#
loop_
_entity_poly.entity_id
_entity_poly.type
_entity_poly.pdbx_seq_one_letter_code
_entity_poly.pdbx_strand_id
1 'polypeptide(L)'
;MELPEEHSQPLSKKAQKRAAKAARLQEQKSERRAREKEAKKRKRRERAQAGDADPRKRRKMGGQDQIPFAAQVVIDLGFDHMMTDKEVTSLTSQLAYTYSANRRSLTPFTSLIFTSLNGRTKSRLDAINDAGYRRWTNTKWWEEGYDQIWVCNPDSLGGDGSEARRASVVYLTADSEEELMELKEGEIYVIGGICDHNRYKNLCLEKAQTSSIRHARLPIGRYIASLTTRKVLTVNQVFEILLKWVETRDWEQAFWSVIPKRKFQGKVASSEAIPDGELLEEEECQDDQDDIDRAQEVVPSEGSEEDLPLPLASMLCSRGVHSFISLVVRTLSTYPSRYSHQMSSAVIQPTAAHTATVIFAHGLGDEGESWRGVISGEYENYRKPGELTIPASLPHVKWVFPDAPQQKVTANFGARMPSWFDLFDIPLQPGQNLDKVFEDDESMRNSVQIIDDLIEAEVKAGIPESRIVVGGFSQGGALSLATGLGGNGWRTKSTGDERKLAGITVLSGWMPLKDKFQSRIAPYAKSVPVFWGHGTADAVVYYKLAQMSVEFLQQQLGISVHDQVGAPGINFLSYEWMAHASCKQEMNDLAAFLESVIPKVWLNGSHRSMHAHSHPTWPPSLCLDSRVPSSKTFPLEMASLPLTFVTISPKAKHTATVIFAHGLGDNGLDFSNNKEIRTLASQLPHIKWIFPSAPERTITAWKGDPRRQSLSRGWLDYLREPLVYSKEYEEIPEYVDGIMQSVKQLDAFIQSEIDSGIPEGRIVLGGFSQGGAISLITGLGRSQWRSVTDMKDGWKLGGVVCLGGWLPIREKLHLSTHSSATPVFWGHGVQDEAVTWQLSWESAKFLGDKLGVRYGQYTKMGEPGVSFMSYGVAHWMAESEMEDLRLFLKKALPLEG
;
A
#
# COMPACT_ATOMS: atom_id res chain seq x y z
N MET A 1 -26.66 -72.82 13.84
CA MET A 1 -26.88 -71.43 14.31
C MET A 1 -25.76 -70.62 13.68
N GLU A 2 -26.02 -70.11 12.48
CA GLU A 2 -25.03 -69.43 11.64
C GLU A 2 -25.57 -68.03 11.34
N LEU A 3 -24.69 -67.03 11.41
CA LEU A 3 -25.01 -65.62 11.14
C LEU A 3 -24.79 -65.34 9.64
N PRO A 4 -25.61 -64.49 9.01
CA PRO A 4 -25.50 -64.20 7.57
C PRO A 4 -24.32 -63.29 7.25
N GLU A 5 -23.69 -63.51 6.10
CA GLU A 5 -22.59 -62.68 5.59
C GLU A 5 -23.10 -61.33 5.04
N GLU A 6 -22.45 -60.22 5.41
CA GLU A 6 -22.75 -58.90 4.85
C GLU A 6 -22.12 -58.71 3.46
N HIS A 7 -22.97 -58.61 2.43
CA HIS A 7 -22.54 -58.21 1.09
C HIS A 7 -22.19 -56.71 1.04
N SER A 8 -20.90 -56.38 1.14
CA SER A 8 -20.42 -55.02 0.85
C SER A 8 -20.57 -54.67 -0.64
N GLN A 9 -21.23 -53.54 -0.94
CA GLN A 9 -21.39 -53.06 -2.32
C GLN A 9 -20.08 -52.44 -2.85
N PRO A 10 -19.69 -52.69 -4.12
CA PRO A 10 -18.45 -52.16 -4.66
C PRO A 10 -18.53 -50.64 -4.92
N LEU A 11 -17.51 -49.92 -4.43
CA LEU A 11 -17.36 -48.47 -4.59
C LEU A 11 -17.53 -48.00 -6.04
N SER A 12 -18.23 -46.87 -6.24
CA SER A 12 -18.42 -46.23 -7.56
C SER A 12 -17.11 -46.02 -8.34
N LYS A 13 -17.14 -46.15 -9.67
CA LYS A 13 -15.97 -45.92 -10.56
C LYS A 13 -15.33 -44.53 -10.34
N LYS A 14 -16.09 -43.49 -9.98
CA LYS A 14 -15.56 -42.16 -9.60
C LYS A 14 -14.77 -42.24 -8.27
N ALA A 15 -15.30 -42.93 -7.26
CA ALA A 15 -14.65 -43.13 -5.96
C ALA A 15 -13.37 -43.97 -6.09
N GLN A 16 -13.40 -45.07 -6.85
CA GLN A 16 -12.22 -45.87 -7.17
C GLN A 16 -11.12 -45.05 -7.87
N LYS A 17 -11.47 -44.20 -8.85
CA LYS A 17 -10.51 -43.28 -9.50
C LYS A 17 -9.94 -42.24 -8.53
N ARG A 18 -10.76 -41.68 -7.62
CA ARG A 18 -10.29 -40.75 -6.58
C ARG A 18 -9.32 -41.44 -5.61
N ALA A 19 -9.65 -42.65 -5.14
CA ALA A 19 -8.80 -43.46 -4.26
C ALA A 19 -7.46 -43.83 -4.92
N ALA A 20 -7.49 -44.33 -6.17
CA ALA A 20 -6.27 -44.67 -6.91
C ALA A 20 -5.38 -43.43 -7.19
N LYS A 21 -5.98 -42.27 -7.49
CA LYS A 21 -5.24 -41.01 -7.65
C LYS A 21 -4.63 -40.54 -6.33
N ALA A 22 -5.34 -40.68 -5.21
CA ALA A 22 -4.83 -40.35 -3.88
C ALA A 22 -3.66 -41.26 -3.48
N ALA A 23 -3.78 -42.58 -3.66
CA ALA A 23 -2.74 -43.56 -3.39
C ALA A 23 -1.45 -43.25 -4.19
N ARG A 24 -1.57 -43.06 -5.51
CA ARG A 24 -0.43 -42.69 -6.38
C ARG A 24 0.22 -41.37 -5.97
N LEU A 25 -0.57 -40.37 -5.56
CA LEU A 25 -0.04 -39.08 -5.08
C LEU A 25 0.67 -39.23 -3.72
N GLN A 26 0.20 -40.14 -2.86
CA GLN A 26 0.75 -40.42 -1.55
C GLN A 26 2.07 -41.22 -1.63
N GLU A 27 2.15 -42.16 -2.57
CA GLU A 27 3.37 -42.91 -2.93
C GLU A 27 4.46 -41.97 -3.47
N GLN A 28 4.13 -41.12 -4.46
CA GLN A 28 5.06 -40.13 -5.03
C GLN A 28 5.46 -39.01 -4.04
N LYS A 29 4.73 -38.84 -2.92
CA LYS A 29 4.99 -37.82 -1.90
C LYS A 29 6.29 -38.05 -1.14
N SER A 30 6.68 -39.29 -0.94
CA SER A 30 7.92 -39.66 -0.23
C SER A 30 9.15 -39.35 -1.10
N GLU A 31 9.14 -39.78 -2.36
CA GLU A 31 10.20 -39.54 -3.35
C GLU A 31 10.39 -38.05 -3.64
N ARG A 32 9.29 -37.31 -3.84
CA ARG A 32 9.34 -35.86 -4.04
C ARG A 32 9.97 -35.16 -2.83
N ARG A 33 9.57 -35.52 -1.60
CA ARG A 33 10.17 -34.99 -0.37
C ARG A 33 11.66 -35.36 -0.24
N ALA A 34 12.07 -36.55 -0.68
CA ALA A 34 13.47 -36.95 -0.71
C ALA A 34 14.28 -36.09 -1.68
N ARG A 35 13.84 -35.94 -2.94
CA ARG A 35 14.50 -35.08 -3.96
C ARG A 35 14.58 -33.62 -3.51
N GLU A 36 13.51 -33.05 -2.96
CA GLU A 36 13.52 -31.67 -2.44
C GLU A 36 14.50 -31.49 -1.25
N LYS A 37 14.61 -32.50 -0.37
CA LYS A 37 15.54 -32.51 0.77
C LYS A 37 16.99 -32.65 0.32
N GLU A 38 17.25 -33.42 -0.73
CA GLU A 38 18.56 -33.61 -1.34
C GLU A 38 19.03 -32.38 -2.12
N ALA A 39 18.15 -31.79 -2.95
CA ALA A 39 18.41 -30.52 -3.63
C ALA A 39 18.73 -29.39 -2.64
N LYS A 40 18.01 -29.31 -1.51
CA LYS A 40 18.32 -28.38 -0.42
C LYS A 40 19.66 -28.68 0.27
N LYS A 41 20.07 -29.95 0.42
CA LYS A 41 21.41 -30.31 0.92
C LYS A 41 22.51 -29.92 -0.06
N ARG A 42 22.33 -30.17 -1.35
CA ARG A 42 23.28 -29.81 -2.42
C ARG A 42 23.49 -28.29 -2.50
N LYS A 43 22.42 -27.51 -2.61
CA LYS A 43 22.45 -26.04 -2.65
C LYS A 43 23.05 -25.41 -1.37
N ARG A 44 23.01 -26.12 -0.24
CA ARG A 44 23.68 -25.71 1.02
C ARG A 44 25.18 -26.00 1.03
N ARG A 45 25.63 -27.11 0.42
CA ARG A 45 27.06 -27.43 0.25
C ARG A 45 27.73 -26.44 -0.70
N GLU A 46 27.07 -26.16 -1.84
CA GLU A 46 27.53 -25.20 -2.85
C GLU A 46 27.69 -23.79 -2.24
N ARG A 47 26.71 -23.30 -1.45
CA ARG A 47 26.83 -22.02 -0.72
C ARG A 47 27.92 -22.01 0.35
N ALA A 48 28.12 -23.11 1.08
CA ALA A 48 29.18 -23.21 2.08
C ALA A 48 30.60 -23.21 1.46
N GLN A 49 30.75 -23.72 0.23
CA GLN A 49 32.00 -23.64 -0.53
C GLN A 49 32.24 -22.24 -1.12
N ALA A 50 31.19 -21.46 -1.38
CA ALA A 50 31.28 -20.07 -1.83
C ALA A 50 31.63 -19.06 -0.70
N GLY A 51 31.88 -19.51 0.53
CA GLY A 51 32.19 -18.64 1.68
C GLY A 51 31.00 -17.85 2.22
N ASP A 52 29.80 -18.09 1.68
CA ASP A 52 28.60 -17.29 1.93
C ASP A 52 27.92 -17.66 3.26
N ALA A 53 27.59 -16.67 4.09
CA ALA A 53 27.09 -16.90 5.45
C ALA A 53 25.65 -17.45 5.44
N ASP A 54 25.38 -18.58 6.13
CA ASP A 54 24.04 -19.19 6.15
C ASP A 54 22.98 -18.17 6.62
N PRO A 55 21.99 -17.80 5.78
CA PRO A 55 21.00 -16.76 6.09
C PRO A 55 20.05 -17.13 7.25
N ARG A 56 20.15 -18.35 7.80
CA ARG A 56 19.53 -18.70 9.09
C ARG A 56 20.29 -18.20 10.31
N LYS A 57 21.49 -17.64 10.17
CA LYS A 57 22.02 -16.65 11.12
C LYS A 57 21.25 -15.33 10.95
N ARG A 58 19.95 -15.37 11.29
CA ARG A 58 19.23 -14.15 11.70
C ARG A 58 20.12 -13.43 12.71
N ARG A 59 20.26 -12.10 12.58
CA ARG A 59 20.78 -11.26 13.67
C ARG A 59 20.05 -11.68 14.94
N LYS A 60 20.78 -12.16 15.95
CA LYS A 60 20.28 -12.06 17.32
C LYS A 60 19.94 -10.57 17.48
N MET A 61 18.72 -10.26 17.89
CA MET A 61 18.49 -8.95 18.49
C MET A 61 19.48 -8.85 19.66
N GLY A 62 20.12 -7.68 19.80
CA GLY A 62 21.06 -7.48 20.89
C GLY A 62 20.37 -7.77 22.22
N GLY A 63 21.14 -8.25 23.20
CA GLY A 63 20.59 -8.54 24.53
C GLY A 63 20.18 -7.26 25.23
N GLN A 64 18.95 -6.81 24.97
CA GLN A 64 18.14 -6.21 26.03
C GLN A 64 17.64 -7.38 26.87
N ASP A 65 17.87 -7.32 28.17
CA ASP A 65 17.37 -8.34 29.09
C ASP A 65 15.84 -8.29 29.09
N GLN A 66 15.21 -9.43 28.82
CA GLN A 66 13.76 -9.57 28.95
C GLN A 66 13.42 -9.46 30.44
N ILE A 67 12.36 -8.70 30.77
CA ILE A 67 11.86 -8.52 32.14
C ILE A 67 10.55 -9.32 32.24
N PRO A 68 10.57 -10.61 32.63
CA PRO A 68 9.38 -11.45 32.51
C PRO A 68 8.30 -10.96 33.46
N PHE A 69 7.07 -10.85 32.97
CA PHE A 69 5.92 -10.60 33.83
C PHE A 69 5.57 -11.89 34.57
N ALA A 70 5.51 -11.81 35.90
CA ALA A 70 5.46 -12.97 36.80
C ALA A 70 4.07 -13.64 36.89
N ALA A 71 3.40 -13.79 35.74
CA ALA A 71 2.19 -14.58 35.56
C ALA A 71 2.44 -15.74 34.58
N GLN A 72 1.51 -16.71 34.54
CA GLN A 72 1.55 -17.84 33.61
C GLN A 72 0.31 -17.83 32.70
N VAL A 73 0.44 -18.37 31.49
CA VAL A 73 -0.70 -18.55 30.59
C VAL A 73 -0.84 -20.02 30.20
N VAL A 74 -2.05 -20.53 30.33
CA VAL A 74 -2.43 -21.91 30.02
C VAL A 74 -3.29 -21.91 28.75
N ILE A 75 -2.98 -22.78 27.79
CA ILE A 75 -3.86 -23.08 26.66
C ILE A 75 -4.45 -24.48 26.88
N ASP A 76 -5.76 -24.54 27.09
CA ASP A 76 -6.49 -25.80 27.33
C ASP A 76 -6.91 -26.44 26.01
N LEU A 77 -6.21 -27.49 25.59
CA LEU A 77 -6.45 -28.19 24.31
C LEU A 77 -7.54 -29.28 24.42
N GLY A 78 -8.33 -29.31 25.51
CA GLY A 78 -9.27 -30.39 25.84
C GLY A 78 -10.51 -30.50 24.95
N PHE A 79 -10.50 -29.84 23.79
CA PHE A 79 -11.64 -29.70 22.87
C PHE A 79 -11.38 -30.37 21.52
N ASP A 80 -10.34 -31.22 21.37
CA ASP A 80 -9.96 -31.84 20.08
C ASP A 80 -11.15 -32.49 19.37
N HIS A 81 -12.00 -33.22 20.11
CA HIS A 81 -13.18 -33.90 19.59
C HIS A 81 -14.30 -32.97 19.06
N MET A 82 -14.29 -31.68 19.42
CA MET A 82 -15.30 -30.68 19.03
C MET A 82 -14.91 -29.89 17.77
N MET A 83 -13.71 -30.13 17.24
CA MET A 83 -13.14 -29.44 16.07
C MET A 83 -13.07 -30.34 14.82
N THR A 84 -13.16 -29.72 13.66
CA THR A 84 -12.82 -30.33 12.36
C THR A 84 -11.30 -30.34 12.12
N ASP A 85 -10.82 -31.12 11.17
CA ASP A 85 -9.38 -31.17 10.84
C ASP A 85 -8.84 -29.83 10.30
N LYS A 86 -9.71 -29.00 9.70
CA LYS A 86 -9.40 -27.61 9.31
C LYS A 86 -9.25 -26.71 10.55
N GLU A 87 -10.13 -26.86 11.53
CA GLU A 87 -10.07 -26.12 12.80
C GLU A 87 -8.83 -26.52 13.64
N VAL A 88 -8.51 -27.81 13.75
CA VAL A 88 -7.25 -28.31 14.36
C VAL A 88 -6.01 -27.79 13.60
N THR A 89 -6.11 -27.66 12.28
CA THR A 89 -5.07 -27.04 11.44
C THR A 89 -4.86 -25.55 11.77
N SER A 90 -5.95 -24.81 12.00
CA SER A 90 -5.91 -23.42 12.46
C SER A 90 -5.30 -23.33 13.85
N LEU A 91 -5.80 -24.11 14.81
CA LEU A 91 -5.36 -24.12 16.21
C LEU A 91 -3.85 -24.34 16.32
N THR A 92 -3.32 -25.41 15.73
CA THR A 92 -1.87 -25.70 15.77
C THR A 92 -1.00 -24.58 15.18
N SER A 93 -1.54 -23.80 14.23
CA SER A 93 -0.88 -22.59 13.73
C SER A 93 -0.91 -21.47 14.77
N GLN A 94 -2.07 -21.23 15.41
CA GLN A 94 -2.23 -20.24 16.48
C GLN A 94 -1.32 -20.53 17.69
N LEU A 95 -1.13 -21.79 18.09
CA LEU A 95 -0.18 -22.15 19.16
C LEU A 95 1.27 -21.71 18.82
N ALA A 96 1.66 -21.83 17.55
CA ALA A 96 2.97 -21.39 17.07
C ALA A 96 3.11 -19.86 17.02
N TYR A 97 2.03 -19.14 16.71
CA TYR A 97 1.98 -17.68 16.83
C TYR A 97 2.10 -17.25 18.31
N THR A 98 1.31 -17.84 19.22
CA THR A 98 1.35 -17.60 20.67
C THR A 98 2.77 -17.74 21.25
N TYR A 99 3.45 -18.87 21.01
CA TYR A 99 4.84 -19.05 21.44
C TYR A 99 5.79 -18.02 20.81
N SER A 100 5.62 -17.74 19.51
CA SER A 100 6.47 -16.77 18.79
C SER A 100 6.24 -15.33 19.25
N ALA A 101 5.03 -14.98 19.70
CA ALA A 101 4.71 -13.68 20.30
C ALA A 101 5.40 -13.54 21.65
N ASN A 102 5.15 -14.48 22.58
CA ASN A 102 5.75 -14.45 23.92
C ASN A 102 7.29 -14.35 23.85
N ARG A 103 7.92 -15.20 23.05
CA ARG A 103 9.38 -15.24 22.88
C ARG A 103 9.99 -13.93 22.33
N ARG A 104 9.21 -13.10 21.65
CA ARG A 104 9.68 -11.83 21.04
C ARG A 104 9.37 -10.59 21.87
N SER A 105 8.52 -10.69 22.89
CA SER A 105 8.21 -9.57 23.77
C SER A 105 9.40 -9.19 24.66
N LEU A 106 9.45 -7.93 25.09
CA LEU A 106 10.37 -7.45 26.11
C LEU A 106 9.92 -7.88 27.53
N THR A 107 8.62 -8.09 27.72
CA THR A 107 7.98 -8.47 29.00
C THR A 107 7.19 -9.77 28.88
N PRO A 108 7.86 -10.90 28.54
CA PRO A 108 7.18 -12.18 28.31
C PRO A 108 6.52 -12.74 29.58
N PHE A 109 5.43 -13.48 29.43
CA PHE A 109 4.93 -14.34 30.50
C PHE A 109 5.96 -15.40 30.87
N THR A 110 6.18 -15.61 32.18
CA THR A 110 7.20 -16.54 32.70
C THR A 110 7.08 -17.98 32.19
N SER A 111 5.86 -18.47 31.94
CA SER A 111 5.63 -19.81 31.40
C SER A 111 4.36 -19.88 30.55
N LEU A 112 4.46 -20.59 29.43
CA LEU A 112 3.31 -21.05 28.65
C LEU A 112 3.07 -22.54 28.91
N ILE A 113 1.86 -22.91 29.30
CA ILE A 113 1.49 -24.29 29.59
C ILE A 113 0.40 -24.71 28.60
N PHE A 114 0.62 -25.81 27.89
CA PHE A 114 -0.36 -26.39 26.99
C PHE A 114 -0.88 -27.69 27.63
N THR A 115 -2.16 -27.73 27.98
CA THR A 115 -2.75 -28.85 28.73
C THR A 115 -3.73 -29.64 27.85
N SER A 116 -4.11 -30.82 28.31
CA SER A 116 -5.01 -31.73 27.60
C SER A 116 -4.50 -32.13 26.21
N LEU A 117 -3.17 -32.21 25.99
CA LEU A 117 -2.59 -32.51 24.68
C LEU A 117 -2.80 -33.98 24.29
N ASN A 118 -3.83 -34.25 23.49
CA ASN A 118 -4.12 -35.57 22.95
C ASN A 118 -4.66 -35.49 21.51
N GLY A 119 -5.20 -36.59 21.00
CA GLY A 119 -5.97 -36.63 19.75
C GLY A 119 -5.24 -36.12 18.52
N ARG A 120 -5.99 -35.50 17.61
CA ARG A 120 -5.52 -35.05 16.30
C ARG A 120 -4.55 -33.88 16.42
N THR A 121 -4.75 -33.01 17.41
CA THR A 121 -3.86 -31.89 17.74
C THR A 121 -2.46 -32.39 18.09
N LYS A 122 -2.32 -33.42 18.94
CA LYS A 122 -1.03 -34.07 19.25
C LYS A 122 -0.39 -34.69 18.01
N SER A 123 -1.12 -35.53 17.28
CA SER A 123 -0.60 -36.18 16.05
C SER A 123 -0.12 -35.15 15.02
N ARG A 124 -0.82 -34.02 14.90
CA ARG A 124 -0.45 -32.93 13.99
C ARG A 124 0.81 -32.18 14.47
N LEU A 125 0.93 -31.87 15.75
CA LEU A 125 2.10 -31.21 16.31
C LEU A 125 3.37 -32.06 16.20
N ASP A 126 3.27 -33.38 16.40
CA ASP A 126 4.36 -34.32 16.17
C ASP A 126 4.77 -34.39 14.69
N ALA A 127 3.80 -34.39 13.77
CA ALA A 127 4.05 -34.41 12.32
C ALA A 127 4.65 -33.10 11.76
N ILE A 128 4.49 -31.96 12.44
CA ILE A 128 5.00 -30.66 12.00
C ILE A 128 6.45 -30.44 12.44
N ASN A 129 7.32 -30.22 11.45
CA ASN A 129 8.71 -29.81 11.65
C ASN A 129 9.50 -30.74 12.61
N ASP A 130 9.25 -32.05 12.51
CA ASP A 130 9.91 -33.08 13.32
C ASP A 130 9.69 -32.84 14.83
N ALA A 131 8.41 -32.93 15.25
CA ALA A 131 7.92 -32.56 16.58
C ALA A 131 8.47 -31.21 17.09
N GLY A 132 8.43 -30.18 16.23
CA GLY A 132 9.18 -28.93 16.45
C GLY A 132 8.81 -28.16 17.73
N TYR A 133 7.60 -28.37 18.24
CA TYR A 133 7.08 -27.80 19.48
C TYR A 133 7.85 -28.29 20.73
N ARG A 134 8.37 -29.53 20.71
CA ARG A 134 9.15 -30.11 21.82
C ARG A 134 10.49 -29.40 22.07
N ARG A 135 10.90 -28.50 21.16
CA ARG A 135 12.11 -27.67 21.25
C ARG A 135 11.80 -26.21 21.64
N TRP A 136 10.59 -25.91 22.10
CA TRP A 136 10.18 -24.57 22.52
C TRP A 136 10.55 -24.31 23.98
N THR A 137 11.42 -23.33 24.20
CA THR A 137 11.89 -22.91 25.53
C THR A 137 10.78 -22.21 26.30
N ASN A 138 10.76 -22.35 27.62
CA ASN A 138 9.76 -21.76 28.54
C ASN A 138 8.31 -22.22 28.26
N THR A 139 8.16 -23.41 27.65
CA THR A 139 6.86 -24.06 27.45
C THR A 139 6.77 -25.37 28.23
N LYS A 140 5.57 -25.70 28.73
CA LYS A 140 5.22 -27.00 29.31
C LYS A 140 4.09 -27.61 28.49
N TRP A 141 4.10 -28.93 28.34
CA TRP A 141 3.10 -29.67 27.57
C TRP A 141 2.64 -30.87 28.40
N TRP A 142 1.35 -30.92 28.73
CA TRP A 142 0.73 -31.94 29.58
C TRP A 142 -0.33 -32.69 28.77
N GLU A 143 -0.46 -34.00 29.01
CA GLU A 143 -1.56 -34.80 28.45
C GLU A 143 -2.82 -34.66 29.32
N GLU A 144 -2.59 -34.35 30.59
CA GLU A 144 -3.52 -34.05 31.67
C GLU A 144 -4.12 -32.64 31.55
N GLY A 145 -5.26 -32.42 32.21
CA GLY A 145 -5.95 -31.13 32.25
C GLY A 145 -5.24 -30.06 33.09
N TYR A 146 -5.78 -28.84 33.05
CA TYR A 146 -5.25 -27.71 33.83
C TYR A 146 -5.54 -27.80 35.34
N ASP A 147 -6.43 -28.70 35.76
CA ASP A 147 -6.70 -29.04 37.17
C ASP A 147 -5.43 -29.50 37.92
N GLN A 148 -4.46 -30.08 37.20
CA GLN A 148 -3.17 -30.49 37.75
C GLN A 148 -2.37 -29.35 38.40
N ILE A 149 -2.67 -28.09 38.06
CA ILE A 149 -2.09 -26.88 38.68
C ILE A 149 -2.29 -26.88 40.21
N TRP A 150 -3.44 -27.37 40.69
CA TRP A 150 -3.79 -27.42 42.11
C TRP A 150 -3.98 -28.84 42.67
N VAL A 151 -4.07 -29.87 41.83
CA VAL A 151 -4.17 -31.28 42.25
C VAL A 151 -2.81 -31.90 42.58
N CYS A 152 -1.77 -31.64 41.78
CA CYS A 152 -0.48 -32.32 41.91
C CYS A 152 0.59 -31.48 42.60
N ASN A 153 0.74 -31.64 43.92
CA ASN A 153 1.97 -31.31 44.62
C ASN A 153 2.22 -32.24 45.83
N PRO A 154 3.22 -33.15 45.78
CA PRO A 154 3.56 -34.03 46.91
C PRO A 154 4.09 -33.30 48.16
N ASP A 155 4.72 -32.13 47.97
CA ASP A 155 5.50 -31.44 49.02
C ASP A 155 4.69 -30.41 49.82
N SER A 156 3.36 -30.45 49.79
CA SER A 156 2.49 -29.53 50.53
C SER A 156 1.75 -30.22 51.68
N LEU A 157 2.38 -30.21 52.86
CA LEU A 157 1.71 -30.45 54.14
C LEU A 157 0.71 -29.31 54.42
N GLY A 158 -0.52 -29.44 53.93
CA GLY A 158 -1.61 -28.50 54.24
C GLY A 158 -2.61 -28.32 53.09
N GLY A 159 -3.91 -28.29 53.42
CA GLY A 159 -4.98 -28.09 52.43
C GLY A 159 -5.01 -26.67 51.83
N ASP A 160 -4.44 -25.67 52.51
CA ASP A 160 -4.48 -24.27 52.08
C ASP A 160 -3.80 -24.03 50.73
N GLY A 161 -2.69 -24.73 50.44
CA GLY A 161 -1.86 -24.47 49.27
C GLY A 161 -2.45 -24.95 47.94
N SER A 162 -3.44 -25.85 47.98
CA SER A 162 -4.23 -26.25 46.80
C SER A 162 -5.33 -25.23 46.52
N GLU A 163 -6.02 -24.77 47.55
CA GLU A 163 -7.11 -23.80 47.44
C GLU A 163 -6.58 -22.41 47.05
N ALA A 164 -5.48 -21.96 47.65
CA ALA A 164 -4.79 -20.72 47.29
C ALA A 164 -4.30 -20.72 45.83
N ARG A 165 -3.79 -21.86 45.33
CA ARG A 165 -3.42 -22.01 43.91
C ARG A 165 -4.63 -22.01 42.99
N ARG A 166 -5.72 -22.69 43.38
CA ARG A 166 -6.98 -22.68 42.60
C ARG A 166 -7.56 -21.27 42.50
N ALA A 167 -7.48 -20.49 43.58
CA ALA A 167 -7.92 -19.11 43.62
C ALA A 167 -7.11 -18.18 42.71
N SER A 168 -5.83 -18.48 42.40
CA SER A 168 -5.02 -17.67 41.47
C SER A 168 -5.23 -18.01 39.98
N VAL A 169 -6.06 -19.00 39.66
CA VAL A 169 -6.42 -19.35 38.28
C VAL A 169 -7.65 -18.58 37.82
N VAL A 170 -7.58 -18.00 36.62
CA VAL A 170 -8.67 -17.28 35.95
C VAL A 170 -8.88 -17.83 34.55
N TYR A 171 -10.05 -18.41 34.25
CA TYR A 171 -10.41 -18.85 32.90
C TYR A 171 -10.98 -17.70 32.08
N LEU A 172 -10.38 -17.42 30.94
CA LEU A 172 -10.79 -16.37 30.03
C LEU A 172 -11.86 -16.90 29.06
N THR A 173 -13.07 -16.34 29.16
CA THR A 173 -14.20 -16.71 28.31
C THR A 173 -15.06 -15.49 27.99
N ALA A 174 -15.50 -15.37 26.74
CA ALA A 174 -16.31 -14.23 26.30
C ALA A 174 -17.73 -14.21 26.91
N ASP A 175 -18.20 -15.38 27.36
CA ASP A 175 -19.54 -15.56 27.95
C ASP A 175 -19.61 -15.16 29.44
N SER A 176 -18.48 -14.82 30.07
CA SER A 176 -18.45 -14.40 31.48
C SER A 176 -19.13 -13.04 31.68
N GLU A 177 -19.88 -12.91 32.78
CA GLU A 177 -20.43 -11.63 33.24
C GLU A 177 -19.34 -10.72 33.83
N GLU A 178 -18.40 -11.31 34.58
CA GLU A 178 -17.24 -10.64 35.19
C GLU A 178 -16.22 -10.17 34.15
N GLU A 179 -15.68 -8.96 34.32
CA GLU A 179 -14.67 -8.36 33.42
C GLU A 179 -13.27 -8.34 34.03
N LEU A 180 -12.27 -8.74 33.24
CA LEU A 180 -10.86 -8.73 33.65
C LEU A 180 -10.28 -7.31 33.57
N MET A 181 -10.28 -6.61 34.70
CA MET A 181 -9.84 -5.20 34.75
C MET A 181 -8.32 -5.01 34.77
N GLU A 182 -7.53 -6.01 35.15
CA GLU A 182 -6.06 -5.96 35.20
C GLU A 182 -5.46 -7.37 35.17
N LEU A 183 -4.20 -7.50 34.72
CA LEU A 183 -3.41 -8.72 34.92
C LEU A 183 -2.45 -8.55 36.11
N LYS A 184 -2.38 -9.59 36.95
CA LYS A 184 -1.64 -9.63 38.21
C LYS A 184 -0.50 -10.63 38.14
N GLU A 185 0.58 -10.32 38.83
CA GLU A 185 1.65 -11.29 39.07
C GLU A 185 1.18 -12.35 40.07
N GLY A 186 1.64 -13.59 39.90
CA GLY A 186 1.19 -14.76 40.65
C GLY A 186 -0.11 -15.40 40.12
N GLU A 187 -0.86 -14.76 39.22
CA GLU A 187 -2.05 -15.34 38.59
C GLU A 187 -1.72 -16.22 37.38
N ILE A 188 -2.67 -17.09 37.04
CA ILE A 188 -2.60 -18.03 35.92
C ILE A 188 -3.83 -17.85 35.03
N TYR A 189 -3.63 -17.42 33.80
CA TYR A 189 -4.72 -17.15 32.85
C TYR A 189 -4.92 -18.34 31.92
N VAL A 190 -6.12 -18.93 31.92
CA VAL A 190 -6.46 -20.06 31.03
C VAL A 190 -7.21 -19.55 29.80
N ILE A 191 -6.76 -19.94 28.61
CA ILE A 191 -7.42 -19.66 27.33
C ILE A 191 -7.91 -20.99 26.75
N GLY A 192 -9.18 -21.05 26.35
CA GLY A 192 -9.73 -22.21 25.64
C GLY A 192 -9.03 -22.41 24.30
N GLY A 193 -8.30 -23.51 24.15
CA GLY A 193 -7.59 -23.89 22.93
C GLY A 193 -8.53 -24.50 21.89
N ILE A 194 -9.52 -23.73 21.45
CA ILE A 194 -10.55 -24.15 20.50
C ILE A 194 -10.64 -23.20 19.30
N CYS A 195 -11.02 -23.75 18.15
CA CYS A 195 -11.36 -22.99 16.94
C CYS A 195 -12.72 -23.48 16.45
N ASP A 196 -13.80 -22.79 16.81
CA ASP A 196 -15.18 -23.23 16.56
C ASP A 196 -16.07 -22.14 15.92
N HIS A 197 -15.52 -20.94 15.70
CA HIS A 197 -16.26 -19.75 15.28
C HIS A 197 -17.38 -19.31 16.26
N ASN A 198 -17.23 -19.63 17.55
CA ASN A 198 -18.23 -19.46 18.61
C ASN A 198 -19.53 -20.24 18.37
N ARG A 199 -19.38 -21.48 17.87
CA ARG A 199 -20.42 -22.51 17.74
C ARG A 199 -20.85 -23.03 19.11
N TYR A 200 -19.92 -23.14 20.06
CA TYR A 200 -20.18 -23.66 21.41
C TYR A 200 -20.14 -22.55 22.46
N LYS A 201 -21.24 -21.79 22.55
CA LYS A 201 -21.46 -20.79 23.62
C LYS A 201 -21.38 -21.47 24.99
N ASN A 202 -20.93 -20.73 26.00
CA ASN A 202 -20.77 -21.14 27.40
C ASN A 202 -19.78 -22.29 27.66
N LEU A 203 -19.27 -23.01 26.65
CA LEU A 203 -18.39 -24.18 26.83
C LEU A 203 -17.20 -23.94 27.79
N CYS A 204 -16.52 -22.81 27.61
CA CYS A 204 -15.39 -22.42 28.48
C CYS A 204 -15.84 -21.94 29.87
N LEU A 205 -17.02 -21.33 29.96
CA LEU A 205 -17.63 -20.85 31.21
C LEU A 205 -18.07 -22.03 32.09
N GLU A 206 -18.82 -22.97 31.53
CA GLU A 206 -19.30 -24.19 32.18
C GLU A 206 -18.12 -25.05 32.67
N LYS A 207 -17.05 -25.16 31.87
CA LYS A 207 -15.83 -25.90 32.27
C LYS A 207 -15.10 -25.22 33.44
N ALA A 208 -15.05 -23.89 33.48
CA ALA A 208 -14.47 -23.13 34.58
C ALA A 208 -15.32 -23.24 35.87
N GLN A 209 -16.65 -23.16 35.75
CA GLN A 209 -17.60 -23.35 36.84
C GLN A 209 -17.54 -24.77 37.41
N THR A 210 -17.50 -25.79 36.55
CA THR A 210 -17.33 -27.21 36.95
C THR A 210 -16.02 -27.43 37.71
N SER A 211 -14.97 -26.69 37.34
CA SER A 211 -13.65 -26.75 37.99
C SER A 211 -13.53 -25.87 39.25
N SER A 212 -14.60 -25.12 39.59
CA SER A 212 -14.65 -24.15 40.69
C SER A 212 -13.48 -23.15 40.70
N ILE A 213 -13.15 -22.60 39.53
CA ILE A 213 -12.15 -21.52 39.36
C ILE A 213 -12.82 -20.21 38.95
N ARG A 214 -12.12 -19.08 39.16
CA ARG A 214 -12.60 -17.79 38.65
C ARG A 214 -12.65 -17.80 37.12
N HIS A 215 -13.60 -17.07 36.56
CA HIS A 215 -13.70 -16.80 35.13
C HIS A 215 -13.86 -15.30 34.89
N ALA A 216 -13.42 -14.81 33.74
CA ALA A 216 -13.58 -13.41 33.34
C ALA A 216 -13.60 -13.27 31.81
N ARG A 217 -14.31 -12.25 31.31
CA ARG A 217 -14.20 -11.81 29.91
C ARG A 217 -13.20 -10.67 29.81
N LEU A 218 -12.62 -10.49 28.62
CA LEU A 218 -11.87 -9.27 28.33
C LEU A 218 -12.83 -8.07 28.31
N PRO A 219 -12.45 -6.88 28.82
CA PRO A 219 -13.31 -5.70 28.95
C PRO A 219 -13.57 -4.97 27.60
N ILE A 220 -13.71 -5.72 26.50
CA ILE A 220 -13.86 -5.21 25.13
C ILE A 220 -15.04 -4.24 25.04
N GLY A 221 -16.16 -4.55 25.70
CA GLY A 221 -17.35 -3.69 25.67
C GLY A 221 -17.18 -2.34 26.38
N ARG A 222 -16.26 -2.26 27.36
CA ARG A 222 -16.01 -1.07 28.16
C ARG A 222 -15.08 -0.08 27.46
N TYR A 223 -14.06 -0.59 26.78
CA TYR A 223 -13.05 0.21 26.07
C TYR A 223 -13.33 0.36 24.58
N ILE A 224 -14.17 -0.51 23.98
CA ILE A 224 -14.56 -0.45 22.57
C ILE A 224 -16.08 -0.67 22.44
N ALA A 225 -16.84 0.35 22.83
CA ALA A 225 -18.30 0.35 22.70
C ALA A 225 -18.77 0.30 21.23
N SER A 226 -17.96 0.76 20.28
CA SER A 226 -18.27 0.87 18.85
C SER A 226 -18.04 -0.40 18.02
N LEU A 227 -17.58 -1.51 18.63
CA LEU A 227 -17.30 -2.74 17.90
C LEU A 227 -18.60 -3.41 17.41
N THR A 228 -18.93 -3.25 16.13
CA THR A 228 -20.11 -3.86 15.47
C THR A 228 -19.98 -5.36 15.19
N THR A 229 -18.83 -5.97 15.51
CA THR A 229 -18.57 -7.40 15.26
C THR A 229 -18.59 -8.23 16.54
N ARG A 230 -18.78 -9.56 16.42
CA ARG A 230 -18.83 -10.48 17.57
C ARG A 230 -17.61 -10.28 18.48
N LYS A 231 -17.84 -10.13 19.78
CA LYS A 231 -16.82 -9.87 20.83
C LYS A 231 -15.99 -11.12 21.21
N VAL A 232 -15.89 -12.09 20.32
CA VAL A 232 -15.18 -13.36 20.52
C VAL A 232 -13.96 -13.39 19.60
N LEU A 233 -12.80 -13.73 20.16
CA LEU A 233 -11.48 -13.60 19.55
C LEU A 233 -10.78 -14.95 19.46
N THR A 234 -9.80 -15.09 18.55
CA THR A 234 -9.03 -16.34 18.40
C THR A 234 -8.01 -16.52 19.53
N VAL A 235 -7.51 -17.75 19.72
CA VAL A 235 -6.55 -18.10 20.80
C VAL A 235 -5.33 -17.19 20.78
N ASN A 236 -4.76 -16.95 19.59
CA ASN A 236 -3.61 -16.06 19.44
C ASN A 236 -3.98 -14.58 19.67
N GLN A 237 -5.19 -14.14 19.30
CA GLN A 237 -5.62 -12.76 19.54
C GLN A 237 -5.82 -12.48 21.03
N VAL A 238 -6.47 -13.39 21.77
CA VAL A 238 -6.57 -13.29 23.24
C VAL A 238 -5.16 -13.23 23.85
N PHE A 239 -4.27 -14.13 23.46
CA PHE A 239 -2.89 -14.15 23.96
C PHE A 239 -2.11 -12.86 23.65
N GLU A 240 -2.17 -12.37 22.42
CA GLU A 240 -1.49 -11.14 22.00
C GLU A 240 -2.04 -9.91 22.74
N ILE A 241 -3.35 -9.86 23.03
CA ILE A 241 -3.95 -8.80 23.86
C ILE A 241 -3.42 -8.86 25.29
N LEU A 242 -3.35 -10.03 25.93
CA LEU A 242 -2.78 -10.16 27.28
C LEU A 242 -1.33 -9.68 27.31
N LEU A 243 -0.53 -10.09 26.33
CA LEU A 243 0.88 -9.71 26.21
C LEU A 243 1.04 -8.19 25.98
N LYS A 244 0.17 -7.61 25.15
CA LYS A 244 0.15 -6.15 24.90
C LYS A 244 -0.30 -5.37 26.13
N TRP A 245 -1.26 -5.89 26.91
CA TRP A 245 -1.62 -5.27 28.18
C TRP A 245 -0.48 -5.32 29.19
N VAL A 246 0.32 -6.40 29.24
CA VAL A 246 1.51 -6.45 30.09
C VAL A 246 2.53 -5.36 29.69
N GLU A 247 2.70 -5.12 28.39
CA GLU A 247 3.58 -4.08 27.83
C GLU A 247 3.07 -2.65 28.07
N THR A 248 1.76 -2.38 27.93
CA THR A 248 1.19 -1.01 27.96
C THR A 248 0.48 -0.63 29.27
N ARG A 249 0.03 -1.63 30.04
CA ARG A 249 -0.92 -1.51 31.18
C ARG A 249 -2.24 -0.84 30.82
N ASP A 250 -2.61 -0.91 29.54
CA ASP A 250 -3.77 -0.24 28.96
C ASP A 250 -4.55 -1.21 28.06
N TRP A 251 -5.81 -1.46 28.40
CA TRP A 251 -6.71 -2.35 27.65
C TRP A 251 -7.08 -1.80 26.27
N GLU A 252 -7.31 -0.50 26.17
CA GLU A 252 -7.68 0.13 24.90
C GLU A 252 -6.52 0.00 23.91
N GLN A 253 -5.29 0.36 24.32
CA GLN A 253 -4.10 0.16 23.49
C GLN A 253 -3.87 -1.32 23.14
N ALA A 254 -4.05 -2.23 24.10
CA ALA A 254 -3.91 -3.67 23.86
C ALA A 254 -4.90 -4.16 22.78
N PHE A 255 -6.18 -3.76 22.86
CA PHE A 255 -7.17 -4.12 21.85
C PHE A 255 -6.88 -3.49 20.48
N TRP A 256 -6.55 -2.18 20.42
CA TRP A 256 -6.23 -1.48 19.16
C TRP A 256 -5.02 -2.09 18.44
N SER A 257 -4.06 -2.64 19.19
CA SER A 257 -2.86 -3.25 18.61
C SER A 257 -3.09 -4.65 17.98
N VAL A 258 -4.20 -5.32 18.31
CA VAL A 258 -4.46 -6.72 17.90
C VAL A 258 -5.73 -6.90 17.07
N ILE A 259 -6.79 -6.12 17.34
CA ILE A 259 -8.06 -6.21 16.62
C ILE A 259 -7.97 -5.36 15.34
N PRO A 260 -8.25 -5.91 14.13
CA PRO A 260 -8.12 -5.14 12.89
C PRO A 260 -9.09 -3.95 12.78
N LYS A 261 -8.56 -2.75 12.48
CA LYS A 261 -9.28 -1.46 12.43
C LYS A 261 -10.62 -1.46 11.65
N ARG A 262 -10.76 -2.30 10.62
CA ARG A 262 -12.03 -2.45 9.86
C ARG A 262 -13.22 -2.96 10.70
N LYS A 263 -12.98 -3.57 11.88
CA LYS A 263 -14.03 -4.05 12.79
C LYS A 263 -14.66 -2.96 13.67
N PHE A 264 -14.16 -1.72 13.57
CA PHE A 264 -14.54 -0.58 14.41
C PHE A 264 -15.38 0.46 13.66
N GLN A 265 -15.57 0.28 12.35
CA GLN A 265 -16.41 1.14 11.51
C GLN A 265 -17.85 0.64 11.57
N GLY A 266 -18.73 1.39 12.24
CA GLY A 266 -20.16 1.14 12.20
C GLY A 266 -20.75 1.43 10.81
N LYS A 267 -21.78 0.67 10.39
CA LYS A 267 -22.58 1.03 9.21
C LYS A 267 -23.21 2.41 9.48
N VAL A 268 -22.81 3.42 8.73
CA VAL A 268 -23.51 4.72 8.73
C VAL A 268 -24.82 4.52 7.98
N ALA A 269 -25.93 4.46 8.73
CA ALA A 269 -27.26 4.49 8.14
C ALA A 269 -27.55 5.90 7.61
N SER A 270 -27.85 6.01 6.31
CA SER A 270 -28.34 7.24 5.69
C SER A 270 -29.78 7.51 6.15
N SER A 271 -29.99 8.59 6.89
CA SER A 271 -31.31 9.00 7.38
C SER A 271 -32.06 9.82 6.35
N GLU A 272 -32.90 9.17 5.54
CA GLU A 272 -34.08 9.80 4.92
C GLU A 272 -35.30 8.92 5.23
N ALA A 273 -36.38 9.54 5.70
CA ALA A 273 -37.56 8.84 6.22
C ALA A 273 -38.75 8.98 5.28
N ILE A 274 -39.32 7.86 4.85
CA ILE A 274 -40.66 7.72 4.25
C ILE A 274 -41.29 6.44 4.87
N PRO A 275 -42.57 6.44 5.29
CA PRO A 275 -43.06 5.49 6.30
C PRO A 275 -43.63 4.16 5.79
N ASP A 276 -43.62 3.17 6.69
CA ASP A 276 -44.43 1.95 6.83
C ASP A 276 -45.04 1.28 5.58
N GLY A 277 -44.57 0.05 5.30
CA GLY A 277 -45.23 -0.87 4.37
C GLY A 277 -44.48 -2.19 4.17
N GLU A 278 -44.97 -3.25 4.82
CA GLU A 278 -44.70 -4.68 4.59
C GLU A 278 -43.33 -5.28 5.03
N LEU A 279 -43.45 -6.41 5.73
CA LEU A 279 -42.37 -7.29 6.17
C LEU A 279 -41.92 -8.17 5.00
N LEU A 280 -40.62 -8.26 4.75
CA LEU A 280 -40.02 -9.36 4.00
C LEU A 280 -38.78 -9.87 4.73
N GLU A 281 -38.65 -11.19 4.73
CA GLU A 281 -37.70 -11.96 5.54
C GLU A 281 -36.29 -11.92 4.91
N GLU A 282 -35.24 -11.85 5.73
CA GLU A 282 -33.86 -11.92 5.25
C GLU A 282 -33.50 -13.37 4.89
N GLU A 283 -33.37 -13.70 3.60
CA GLU A 283 -32.98 -15.04 3.15
C GLU A 283 -31.53 -15.39 3.58
N GLU A 284 -31.38 -16.53 4.23
CA GLU A 284 -30.08 -17.14 4.52
C GLU A 284 -29.47 -17.75 3.24
N CYS A 285 -28.31 -17.26 2.80
CA CYS A 285 -27.53 -17.97 1.79
C CYS A 285 -26.94 -19.27 2.36
N GLN A 286 -27.63 -20.39 2.14
CA GLN A 286 -27.13 -21.73 2.44
C GLN A 286 -26.08 -22.15 1.39
N ASP A 287 -24.91 -22.59 1.87
CA ASP A 287 -23.94 -23.35 1.07
C ASP A 287 -24.50 -24.76 0.85
N ASP A 288 -24.89 -25.10 -0.39
CA ASP A 288 -25.25 -26.47 -0.76
C ASP A 288 -24.24 -27.09 -1.73
N GLN A 289 -23.98 -28.38 -1.53
CA GLN A 289 -22.84 -29.08 -2.12
C GLN A 289 -23.30 -30.37 -2.83
N ASP A 290 -23.10 -30.41 -4.15
CA ASP A 290 -23.06 -31.56 -5.09
C ASP A 290 -23.71 -32.90 -4.65
N ASP A 291 -24.77 -33.36 -5.34
CA ASP A 291 -24.63 -34.42 -6.39
C ASP A 291 -25.97 -34.96 -6.98
N ILE A 292 -26.08 -34.86 -8.31
CA ILE A 292 -26.46 -35.95 -9.28
C ILE A 292 -27.89 -36.55 -9.31
N ASP A 293 -28.54 -36.27 -10.44
CA ASP A 293 -29.38 -37.12 -11.32
C ASP A 293 -30.20 -38.31 -10.75
N ARG A 294 -31.51 -38.24 -11.00
CA ARG A 294 -32.25 -39.41 -11.50
C ARG A 294 -33.39 -39.01 -12.44
N ALA A 295 -33.23 -39.32 -13.73
CA ALA A 295 -34.28 -39.12 -14.74
C ALA A 295 -35.37 -40.20 -14.63
N GLN A 296 -36.63 -39.81 -14.84
CA GLN A 296 -37.69 -40.71 -15.30
C GLN A 296 -38.73 -39.93 -16.13
N GLU A 297 -39.32 -40.60 -17.11
CA GLU A 297 -40.07 -40.04 -18.24
C GLU A 297 -41.55 -39.79 -17.91
N VAL A 298 -42.15 -38.71 -18.45
CA VAL A 298 -43.54 -38.72 -18.98
C VAL A 298 -43.59 -37.78 -20.20
N VAL A 299 -44.38 -38.15 -21.23
CA VAL A 299 -44.55 -37.46 -22.53
C VAL A 299 -45.88 -36.63 -22.55
N PRO A 300 -46.38 -36.01 -23.65
CA PRO A 300 -46.96 -34.65 -23.57
C PRO A 300 -48.47 -34.53 -23.91
N SER A 301 -49.00 -33.30 -23.89
CA SER A 301 -50.25 -32.86 -24.56
C SER A 301 -50.12 -31.34 -24.85
N GLU A 302 -50.18 -30.84 -26.09
CA GLU A 302 -51.40 -30.53 -26.89
C GLU A 302 -52.40 -29.67 -26.08
N GLY A 303 -52.87 -28.47 -26.45
CA GLY A 303 -52.77 -27.53 -27.60
C GLY A 303 -53.26 -26.15 -27.08
N SER A 304 -53.64 -25.12 -27.85
CA SER A 304 -53.90 -24.92 -29.29
C SER A 304 -53.71 -23.43 -29.68
N GLU A 305 -53.93 -23.09 -30.95
CA GLU A 305 -53.74 -21.78 -31.59
C GLU A 305 -54.77 -20.70 -31.19
N GLU A 306 -54.47 -19.40 -31.40
CA GLU A 306 -55.10 -18.57 -32.47
C GLU A 306 -54.62 -17.08 -32.51
N ASP A 307 -54.18 -16.69 -33.72
CA ASP A 307 -54.35 -15.43 -34.48
C ASP A 307 -53.91 -13.98 -34.10
N LEU A 308 -53.53 -13.31 -35.20
CA LEU A 308 -53.12 -11.90 -35.49
C LEU A 308 -54.36 -10.97 -35.66
N PRO A 309 -54.30 -9.65 -36.08
CA PRO A 309 -53.21 -8.86 -36.68
C PRO A 309 -53.06 -7.35 -36.27
N LEU A 310 -52.10 -6.67 -36.91
CA LEU A 310 -51.84 -5.20 -36.92
C LEU A 310 -52.83 -4.39 -37.81
N PRO A 311 -52.83 -3.05 -37.76
CA PRO A 311 -52.66 -2.27 -39.01
C PRO A 311 -51.82 -0.95 -38.92
N LEU A 312 -51.76 -0.19 -40.04
CA LEU A 312 -50.74 0.80 -40.45
C LEU A 312 -51.10 2.32 -40.32
N ALA A 313 -50.04 3.13 -40.52
CA ALA A 313 -49.87 4.59 -40.64
C ALA A 313 -50.67 5.40 -41.71
N SER A 314 -50.60 6.77 -41.65
CA SER A 314 -50.10 7.66 -42.76
C SER A 314 -50.39 9.21 -42.61
N MET A 315 -49.76 10.02 -43.49
CA MET A 315 -49.99 11.46 -43.88
C MET A 315 -49.47 12.62 -42.96
N LEU A 316 -48.91 13.80 -43.35
CA LEU A 316 -48.65 14.67 -44.55
C LEU A 316 -49.38 16.07 -44.45
N CYS A 317 -48.86 17.26 -44.82
CA CYS A 317 -47.49 17.76 -45.15
C CYS A 317 -47.37 19.33 -45.32
N SER A 318 -46.16 19.91 -45.15
CA SER A 318 -45.55 21.08 -45.88
C SER A 318 -45.85 22.60 -45.57
N ARG A 319 -44.85 23.45 -45.91
CA ARG A 319 -44.75 24.95 -46.04
C ARG A 319 -44.52 25.81 -44.75
N GLY A 320 -43.74 26.91 -44.71
CA GLY A 320 -42.75 27.51 -45.64
C GLY A 320 -42.43 29.02 -45.40
N VAL A 321 -41.21 29.48 -45.78
CA VAL A 321 -40.73 30.90 -45.99
C VAL A 321 -40.02 31.67 -44.83
N HIS A 322 -38.90 32.34 -45.17
CA HIS A 322 -38.01 33.20 -44.35
C HIS A 322 -38.47 34.68 -44.24
N SER A 323 -38.08 35.41 -43.17
CA SER A 323 -37.18 36.60 -43.29
C SER A 323 -36.70 37.21 -41.94
N PHE A 324 -35.38 37.39 -41.82
CA PHE A 324 -34.60 38.42 -41.10
C PHE A 324 -35.26 39.34 -40.03
N ILE A 325 -34.73 39.36 -38.79
CA ILE A 325 -33.65 40.29 -38.33
C ILE A 325 -33.13 39.90 -36.92
N SER A 326 -31.82 39.99 -36.76
CA SER A 326 -31.02 39.99 -35.52
C SER A 326 -31.70 40.43 -34.19
N LEU A 327 -31.96 39.48 -33.29
CA LEU A 327 -31.57 39.57 -31.87
C LEU A 327 -31.58 38.17 -31.22
N VAL A 328 -30.89 38.01 -30.08
CA VAL A 328 -30.86 36.78 -29.25
C VAL A 328 -30.05 35.61 -29.85
N VAL A 329 -28.76 35.86 -30.08
CA VAL A 329 -27.74 34.83 -29.80
C VAL A 329 -27.63 34.68 -28.27
N ARG A 330 -28.49 33.84 -27.67
CA ARG A 330 -28.35 33.22 -26.34
C ARG A 330 -29.57 32.34 -26.03
N THR A 331 -29.34 31.34 -25.17
CA THR A 331 -30.27 30.30 -24.68
C THR A 331 -30.82 29.28 -25.69
N LEU A 332 -30.88 28.02 -25.23
CA LEU A 332 -31.44 26.82 -25.88
C LEU A 332 -30.58 26.09 -26.94
N SER A 333 -29.38 25.63 -26.54
CA SER A 333 -28.76 24.43 -27.12
C SER A 333 -27.86 23.70 -26.11
N THR A 334 -28.44 23.21 -25.01
CA THR A 334 -27.77 22.31 -24.05
C THR A 334 -28.74 21.28 -23.47
N TYR A 335 -28.98 20.21 -24.23
CA TYR A 335 -29.25 18.89 -23.65
C TYR A 335 -28.13 17.95 -24.11
N PRO A 336 -27.04 17.81 -23.35
CA PRO A 336 -26.08 16.74 -23.56
C PRO A 336 -26.75 15.39 -23.26
N SER A 337 -26.46 14.38 -24.07
CA SER A 337 -26.88 13.00 -23.83
C SER A 337 -26.46 12.53 -22.44
N ARG A 338 -27.30 11.72 -21.78
CA ARG A 338 -26.90 11.01 -20.56
C ARG A 338 -25.82 9.97 -20.92
N TYR A 339 -24.91 9.73 -19.96
CA TYR A 339 -23.85 8.72 -19.98
C TYR A 339 -22.76 8.85 -21.06
N SER A 340 -21.80 9.73 -20.80
CA SER A 340 -20.39 9.47 -21.14
C SER A 340 -19.55 9.58 -19.86
N HIS A 341 -19.16 8.45 -19.27
CA HIS A 341 -18.13 8.47 -18.22
C HIS A 341 -16.79 8.77 -18.87
N GLN A 342 -16.32 10.00 -18.71
CA GLN A 342 -14.97 10.37 -19.09
C GLN A 342 -14.01 9.81 -18.03
N MET A 343 -13.33 8.71 -18.39
CA MET A 343 -12.32 8.08 -17.52
C MET A 343 -11.20 9.08 -17.19
N SER A 344 -10.68 9.02 -15.96
CA SER A 344 -9.50 9.77 -15.58
C SER A 344 -8.24 9.16 -16.21
N SER A 345 -7.30 10.04 -16.57
CA SER A 345 -5.97 9.66 -17.01
C SER A 345 -4.98 10.74 -16.58
N ALA A 346 -3.85 10.32 -16.03
CA ALA A 346 -2.73 11.21 -15.83
C ALA A 346 -2.02 11.44 -17.18
N VAL A 347 -1.53 12.66 -17.44
CA VAL A 347 -0.98 13.03 -18.76
C VAL A 347 0.30 13.84 -18.60
N ILE A 348 1.37 13.45 -19.30
CA ILE A 348 2.54 14.30 -19.52
C ILE A 348 2.38 14.91 -20.91
N GLN A 349 2.23 16.24 -20.96
CA GLN A 349 2.17 16.96 -22.22
C GLN A 349 3.57 17.05 -22.86
N PRO A 350 3.66 16.98 -24.21
CA PRO A 350 4.93 17.16 -24.90
C PRO A 350 5.44 18.60 -24.72
N THR A 351 6.74 18.75 -24.56
CA THR A 351 7.41 20.06 -24.43
C THR A 351 7.86 20.64 -25.78
N ALA A 352 7.80 19.83 -26.84
CA ALA A 352 7.91 20.23 -28.24
C ALA A 352 6.57 19.97 -28.97
N ALA A 353 6.54 20.15 -30.30
CA ALA A 353 5.37 19.81 -31.10
C ALA A 353 4.97 18.33 -30.88
N HIS A 354 3.68 18.11 -30.57
CA HIS A 354 3.10 16.79 -30.39
C HIS A 354 3.13 16.02 -31.73
N THR A 355 3.95 14.96 -31.82
CA THR A 355 4.06 14.14 -33.05
C THR A 355 3.99 12.64 -32.78
N ALA A 356 3.84 12.22 -31.53
CA ALA A 356 3.69 10.84 -31.11
C ALA A 356 3.02 10.76 -29.73
N THR A 357 2.41 9.63 -29.41
CA THR A 357 1.80 9.37 -28.09
C THR A 357 2.21 8.00 -27.56
N VAL A 358 2.51 7.92 -26.27
CA VAL A 358 2.63 6.65 -25.54
C VAL A 358 1.42 6.54 -24.61
N ILE A 359 0.66 5.45 -24.71
CA ILE A 359 -0.43 5.12 -23.78
C ILE A 359 0.11 4.01 -22.87
N PHE A 360 0.20 4.24 -21.55
CA PHE A 360 0.84 3.33 -20.61
C PHE A 360 -0.11 2.89 -19.49
N ALA A 361 -0.56 1.64 -19.52
CA ALA A 361 -1.47 1.03 -18.55
C ALA A 361 -0.73 0.50 -17.31
N HIS A 362 -1.20 0.87 -16.12
CA HIS A 362 -0.62 0.46 -14.84
C HIS A 362 -0.95 -1.01 -14.45
N GLY A 363 -0.32 -1.50 -13.39
CA GLY A 363 -0.55 -2.84 -12.84
C GLY A 363 -1.85 -2.98 -12.02
N LEU A 364 -2.18 -4.20 -11.61
CA LEU A 364 -3.34 -4.49 -10.77
C LEU A 364 -3.29 -3.70 -9.45
N GLY A 365 -4.38 -3.00 -9.10
CA GLY A 365 -4.54 -2.28 -7.84
C GLY A 365 -3.80 -0.94 -7.75
N ASP A 366 -3.16 -0.50 -8.83
CA ASP A 366 -2.41 0.75 -8.96
C ASP A 366 -3.27 1.87 -9.61
N GLU A 367 -2.68 3.03 -9.86
CA GLU A 367 -3.29 4.18 -10.55
C GLU A 367 -2.35 4.70 -11.67
N GLY A 368 -2.90 5.44 -12.65
CA GLY A 368 -2.12 5.97 -13.77
C GLY A 368 -1.04 6.99 -13.33
N GLU A 369 -1.33 7.76 -12.27
CA GLU A 369 -0.40 8.75 -11.71
C GLU A 369 0.88 8.11 -11.15
N SER A 370 0.81 6.90 -10.58
CA SER A 370 1.99 6.16 -10.11
C SER A 370 3.00 5.92 -11.24
N TRP A 371 2.50 5.44 -12.40
CA TRP A 371 3.34 5.16 -13.57
C TRP A 371 3.76 6.43 -14.30
N ARG A 372 2.99 7.53 -14.19
CA ARG A 372 3.44 8.85 -14.60
C ARG A 372 4.73 9.24 -13.88
N GLY A 373 4.81 9.04 -12.56
CA GLY A 373 6.00 9.35 -11.75
C GLY A 373 7.19 8.43 -12.01
N VAL A 374 6.96 7.14 -12.28
CA VAL A 374 8.02 6.19 -12.68
C VAL A 374 8.63 6.57 -14.03
N ILE A 375 7.78 6.75 -15.06
CA ILE A 375 8.23 7.04 -16.43
C ILE A 375 8.85 8.44 -16.54
N SER A 376 8.32 9.44 -15.82
CA SER A 376 8.91 10.78 -15.80
C SER A 376 10.29 10.82 -15.13
N GLY A 377 10.70 9.73 -14.46
CA GLY A 377 11.96 9.65 -13.75
C GLY A 377 12.02 10.59 -12.54
N GLU A 378 10.87 11.03 -12.01
CA GLU A 378 10.78 11.94 -10.86
C GLU A 378 11.57 11.41 -9.66
N TYR A 379 11.56 10.09 -9.44
CA TYR A 379 12.35 9.39 -8.41
C TYR A 379 13.84 9.20 -8.72
N GLU A 380 14.24 9.20 -9.99
CA GLU A 380 15.60 8.85 -10.43
C GLU A 380 16.44 10.13 -10.63
N ASN A 381 15.88 11.17 -11.26
CA ASN A 381 16.47 12.51 -11.36
C ASN A 381 16.68 13.16 -9.98
N TYR A 382 15.86 12.78 -9.01
CA TYR A 382 16.04 13.13 -7.59
C TYR A 382 17.35 12.60 -7.00
N ARG A 383 17.84 11.46 -7.49
CA ARG A 383 19.06 10.78 -7.01
C ARG A 383 20.34 11.22 -7.73
N LYS A 384 20.21 11.75 -8.96
CA LYS A 384 21.30 12.28 -9.78
C LYS A 384 20.80 13.43 -10.67
N PRO A 385 20.87 14.69 -10.20
CA PRO A 385 20.50 15.84 -11.02
C PRO A 385 21.36 15.92 -12.29
N GLY A 386 20.72 16.02 -13.46
CA GLY A 386 21.38 16.18 -14.76
C GLY A 386 21.35 14.94 -15.67
N GLU A 387 20.84 13.80 -15.21
CA GLU A 387 20.43 12.72 -16.12
C GLU A 387 19.14 13.10 -16.85
N LEU A 388 18.98 12.59 -18.09
CA LEU A 388 17.85 12.91 -18.96
C LEU A 388 16.76 11.84 -18.77
N THR A 389 15.55 12.25 -18.36
CA THR A 389 14.42 11.32 -18.18
C THR A 389 13.77 10.97 -19.51
N ILE A 390 12.99 9.88 -19.55
CA ILE A 390 12.40 9.39 -20.80
C ILE A 390 11.53 10.47 -21.50
N PRO A 391 10.65 11.23 -20.81
CA PRO A 391 9.92 12.33 -21.45
C PRO A 391 10.80 13.51 -21.87
N ALA A 392 11.95 13.72 -21.21
CA ALA A 392 12.90 14.76 -21.56
C ALA A 392 13.78 14.38 -22.78
N SER A 393 14.07 13.10 -23.00
CA SER A 393 14.70 12.62 -24.24
C SER A 393 13.72 12.55 -25.41
N LEU A 394 12.42 12.40 -25.11
CA LEU A 394 11.31 12.35 -26.06
C LEU A 394 10.34 13.55 -25.95
N PRO A 395 10.81 14.81 -26.13
CA PRO A 395 10.00 16.01 -25.88
C PRO A 395 8.82 16.18 -26.85
N HIS A 396 8.79 15.46 -27.97
CA HIS A 396 7.72 15.45 -28.98
C HIS A 396 6.61 14.43 -28.69
N VAL A 397 6.72 13.68 -27.58
CA VAL A 397 5.82 12.59 -27.19
C VAL A 397 4.88 13.04 -26.07
N LYS A 398 3.57 12.86 -26.27
CA LYS A 398 2.59 12.92 -25.19
C LYS A 398 2.53 11.57 -24.49
N TRP A 399 2.40 11.56 -23.17
CA TRP A 399 2.21 10.33 -22.40
C TRP A 399 0.84 10.34 -21.75
N VAL A 400 0.10 9.25 -21.88
CA VAL A 400 -1.25 9.07 -21.32
C VAL A 400 -1.24 7.84 -20.43
N PHE A 401 -1.59 8.00 -19.17
CA PHE A 401 -1.64 6.94 -18.17
C PHE A 401 -3.10 6.79 -17.71
N PRO A 402 -3.90 5.95 -18.37
CA PRO A 402 -5.31 5.77 -18.02
C PRO A 402 -5.46 4.98 -16.72
N ASP A 403 -6.47 5.33 -15.92
CA ASP A 403 -6.83 4.56 -14.73
C ASP A 403 -7.68 3.34 -15.10
N ALA A 404 -7.42 2.21 -14.46
CA ALA A 404 -8.21 1.00 -14.63
C ALA A 404 -9.60 1.14 -13.98
N PRO A 405 -10.65 0.56 -14.58
CA PRO A 405 -11.98 0.54 -13.97
C PRO A 405 -12.00 -0.24 -12.64
N GLN A 406 -12.93 0.12 -11.76
CA GLN A 406 -13.17 -0.60 -10.49
C GLN A 406 -13.89 -1.93 -10.75
N GLN A 407 -13.13 -3.02 -10.83
CA GLN A 407 -13.61 -4.36 -11.15
C GLN A 407 -13.37 -5.35 -10.00
N LYS A 408 -14.07 -6.48 -10.03
CA LYS A 408 -13.88 -7.60 -9.11
C LYS A 408 -12.57 -8.32 -9.42
N VAL A 409 -11.84 -8.73 -8.38
CA VAL A 409 -10.61 -9.53 -8.48
C VAL A 409 -10.77 -10.81 -7.67
N THR A 410 -11.05 -11.91 -8.35
CA THR A 410 -11.40 -13.21 -7.75
C THR A 410 -10.20 -13.84 -7.02
N ALA A 411 -8.98 -13.67 -7.51
CA ALA A 411 -7.73 -14.03 -6.82
C ALA A 411 -7.60 -13.35 -5.45
N ASN A 412 -8.23 -12.18 -5.27
CA ASN A 412 -8.30 -11.42 -4.02
C ASN A 412 -9.69 -11.54 -3.38
N PHE A 413 -10.24 -12.76 -3.36
CA PHE A 413 -11.53 -13.11 -2.75
C PHE A 413 -12.74 -12.31 -3.30
N GLY A 414 -12.63 -11.77 -4.51
CA GLY A 414 -13.68 -10.94 -5.11
C GLY A 414 -13.70 -9.49 -4.65
N ALA A 415 -12.61 -8.97 -4.07
CA ALA A 415 -12.47 -7.56 -3.76
C ALA A 415 -12.65 -6.67 -5.02
N ARG A 416 -13.26 -5.49 -4.87
CA ARG A 416 -13.32 -4.47 -5.94
C ARG A 416 -12.14 -3.52 -5.80
N MET A 417 -11.37 -3.32 -6.87
CA MET A 417 -10.18 -2.47 -6.94
C MET A 417 -9.89 -2.06 -8.40
N PRO A 418 -8.96 -1.11 -8.67
CA PRO A 418 -8.52 -0.83 -10.03
C PRO A 418 -7.98 -2.10 -10.70
N SER A 419 -8.64 -2.58 -11.75
CA SER A 419 -8.23 -3.77 -12.48
C SER A 419 -8.73 -3.73 -13.91
N TRP A 420 -7.86 -4.10 -14.86
CA TRP A 420 -8.20 -4.14 -16.29
C TRP A 420 -9.07 -5.36 -16.64
N PHE A 421 -8.94 -6.46 -15.91
CA PHE A 421 -9.73 -7.68 -16.11
C PHE A 421 -9.73 -8.52 -14.83
N ASP A 422 -10.70 -9.39 -14.62
CA ASP A 422 -10.68 -10.29 -13.45
C ASP A 422 -9.50 -11.27 -13.57
N LEU A 423 -8.77 -11.47 -12.47
CA LEU A 423 -7.71 -12.45 -12.32
C LEU A 423 -8.13 -13.51 -11.31
N PHE A 424 -8.02 -14.79 -11.66
CA PHE A 424 -8.50 -15.90 -10.83
C PHE A 424 -7.46 -16.51 -9.87
N ASP A 425 -6.15 -16.30 -10.09
CA ASP A 425 -5.08 -16.80 -9.21
C ASP A 425 -3.86 -15.85 -9.17
N ILE A 426 -3.17 -15.78 -8.03
CA ILE A 426 -1.91 -15.04 -7.80
C ILE A 426 -1.11 -15.80 -6.71
N PRO A 427 0.20 -16.08 -6.88
CA PRO A 427 1.08 -15.62 -7.96
C PRO A 427 0.95 -16.43 -9.25
N LEU A 428 1.14 -15.75 -10.38
CA LEU A 428 1.12 -16.33 -11.71
C LEU A 428 2.40 -17.14 -11.95
N GLN A 429 2.29 -18.47 -11.83
CA GLN A 429 3.39 -19.42 -11.97
C GLN A 429 3.07 -20.54 -12.97
N PRO A 430 4.08 -21.14 -13.64
CA PRO A 430 3.84 -22.27 -14.53
C PRO A 430 3.30 -23.54 -13.83
N GLY A 431 1.99 -23.75 -13.94
CA GLY A 431 1.37 -25.09 -13.94
C GLY A 431 0.63 -25.56 -12.67
N GLN A 432 -0.69 -25.37 -12.66
CA GLN A 432 -1.69 -26.40 -12.30
C GLN A 432 -2.98 -26.19 -13.12
N ASN A 433 -3.01 -26.77 -14.33
CA ASN A 433 -3.93 -26.47 -15.45
C ASN A 433 -3.61 -25.13 -16.14
N LEU A 434 -2.94 -25.18 -17.29
CA LEU A 434 -2.89 -24.05 -18.23
C LEU A 434 -4.24 -23.88 -18.95
N ASP A 435 -5.02 -24.96 -19.03
CA ASP A 435 -6.37 -25.02 -19.63
C ASP A 435 -7.45 -24.30 -18.78
N LYS A 436 -7.12 -23.88 -17.55
CA LYS A 436 -7.95 -22.96 -16.79
C LYS A 436 -7.46 -21.55 -17.04
N VAL A 437 -8.17 -20.87 -17.92
CA VAL A 437 -8.23 -19.42 -18.07
C VAL A 437 -8.04 -18.74 -16.70
N PHE A 438 -6.99 -17.94 -16.54
CA PHE A 438 -6.71 -17.15 -15.33
C PHE A 438 -7.39 -15.77 -15.36
N GLU A 439 -8.07 -15.44 -16.46
CA GLU A 439 -8.37 -14.07 -16.89
C GLU A 439 -9.77 -14.02 -17.51
N ASP A 440 -10.64 -13.11 -17.09
CA ASP A 440 -11.94 -13.00 -17.75
C ASP A 440 -11.84 -12.39 -19.17
N ASP A 441 -12.39 -13.10 -20.16
CA ASP A 441 -12.36 -12.73 -21.58
C ASP A 441 -13.26 -11.53 -21.89
N GLU A 442 -14.33 -11.32 -21.12
CA GLU A 442 -15.25 -10.21 -21.34
C GLU A 442 -14.66 -8.89 -20.83
N SER A 443 -14.20 -8.86 -19.57
CA SER A 443 -13.52 -7.69 -18.99
C SER A 443 -12.21 -7.34 -19.72
N MET A 444 -11.45 -8.33 -20.19
CA MET A 444 -10.29 -8.08 -21.07
C MET A 444 -10.69 -7.29 -22.33
N ARG A 445 -11.74 -7.73 -23.04
CA ARG A 445 -12.20 -7.05 -24.27
C ARG A 445 -12.76 -5.66 -23.99
N ASN A 446 -13.42 -5.48 -22.85
CA ASN A 446 -13.88 -4.16 -22.40
C ASN A 446 -12.69 -3.21 -22.14
N SER A 447 -11.61 -3.68 -21.54
CA SER A 447 -10.40 -2.87 -21.33
C SER A 447 -9.57 -2.64 -22.59
N VAL A 448 -9.54 -3.60 -23.53
CA VAL A 448 -9.00 -3.34 -24.88
C VAL A 448 -9.79 -2.21 -25.54
N GLN A 449 -11.12 -2.17 -25.38
CA GLN A 449 -11.94 -1.06 -25.92
C GLN A 449 -11.61 0.30 -25.26
N ILE A 450 -11.27 0.34 -23.96
CA ILE A 450 -10.83 1.57 -23.29
C ILE A 450 -9.54 2.11 -23.92
N ILE A 451 -8.54 1.25 -24.14
CA ILE A 451 -7.28 1.65 -24.78
C ILE A 451 -7.50 2.02 -26.26
N ASP A 452 -8.38 1.30 -26.96
CA ASP A 452 -8.78 1.61 -28.33
C ASP A 452 -9.43 3.00 -28.47
N ASP A 453 -10.34 3.36 -27.57
CA ASP A 453 -11.01 4.67 -27.61
C ASP A 453 -10.01 5.82 -27.33
N LEU A 454 -8.94 5.56 -26.56
CA LEU A 454 -7.82 6.49 -26.40
C LEU A 454 -6.97 6.59 -27.68
N ILE A 455 -6.67 5.47 -28.35
CA ILE A 455 -5.98 5.47 -29.65
C ILE A 455 -6.81 6.25 -30.69
N GLU A 456 -8.12 6.00 -30.78
CA GLU A 456 -9.05 6.72 -31.66
C GLU A 456 -9.05 8.23 -31.37
N ALA A 457 -8.97 8.63 -30.09
CA ALA A 457 -8.88 10.04 -29.69
C ALA A 457 -7.56 10.70 -30.15
N GLU A 458 -6.42 10.02 -30.04
CA GLU A 458 -5.12 10.53 -30.52
C GLU A 458 -5.07 10.62 -32.05
N VAL A 459 -5.60 9.63 -32.76
CA VAL A 459 -5.72 9.64 -34.22
C VAL A 459 -6.60 10.80 -34.69
N LYS A 460 -7.72 11.03 -34.00
CA LYS A 460 -8.61 12.18 -34.24
C LYS A 460 -7.95 13.52 -33.90
N ALA A 461 -7.01 13.56 -32.95
CA ALA A 461 -6.18 14.72 -32.65
C ALA A 461 -5.04 14.94 -33.67
N GLY A 462 -4.88 14.05 -34.66
CA GLY A 462 -3.92 14.18 -35.76
C GLY A 462 -2.63 13.38 -35.62
N ILE A 463 -2.53 12.48 -34.62
CA ILE A 463 -1.36 11.61 -34.43
C ILE A 463 -1.56 10.30 -35.21
N PRO A 464 -0.74 9.97 -36.22
CA PRO A 464 -0.87 8.71 -36.94
C PRO A 464 -0.71 7.50 -36.01
N GLU A 465 -1.40 6.38 -36.27
CA GLU A 465 -1.23 5.15 -35.48
C GLU A 465 0.24 4.69 -35.44
N SER A 466 0.99 4.89 -36.53
CA SER A 466 2.44 4.61 -36.63
C SER A 466 3.33 5.57 -35.83
N ARG A 467 2.71 6.38 -34.97
CA ARG A 467 3.32 7.25 -33.96
C ARG A 467 2.73 7.03 -32.57
N ILE A 468 1.91 5.98 -32.39
CA ILE A 468 1.32 5.59 -31.11
C ILE A 468 1.96 4.30 -30.63
N VAL A 469 2.45 4.30 -29.39
CA VAL A 469 2.94 3.12 -28.67
C VAL A 469 1.95 2.79 -27.55
N VAL A 470 1.63 1.51 -27.38
CA VAL A 470 0.81 1.01 -26.26
C VAL A 470 1.70 0.20 -25.34
N GLY A 471 1.71 0.54 -24.06
CA GLY A 471 2.60 -0.05 -23.07
C GLY A 471 1.93 -0.33 -21.74
N GLY A 472 2.58 -1.13 -20.89
CA GLY A 472 2.13 -1.26 -19.52
C GLY A 472 2.95 -2.18 -18.64
N PHE A 473 2.65 -2.14 -17.34
CA PHE A 473 3.26 -2.98 -16.32
C PHE A 473 2.30 -4.08 -15.84
N SER A 474 2.82 -5.28 -15.61
CA SER A 474 2.08 -6.42 -15.06
C SER A 474 0.77 -6.66 -15.84
N GLN A 475 -0.40 -6.49 -15.21
CA GLN A 475 -1.71 -6.58 -15.87
C GLN A 475 -1.88 -5.63 -17.07
N GLY A 476 -1.38 -4.39 -16.98
CA GLY A 476 -1.36 -3.44 -18.10
C GLY A 476 -0.43 -3.86 -19.23
N GLY A 477 0.66 -4.58 -18.92
CA GLY A 477 1.56 -5.17 -19.92
C GLY A 477 0.89 -6.30 -20.71
N ALA A 478 0.13 -7.17 -20.02
CA ALA A 478 -0.71 -8.17 -20.66
C ALA A 478 -1.79 -7.53 -21.55
N LEU A 479 -2.50 -6.51 -21.05
CA LEU A 479 -3.49 -5.74 -21.83
C LEU A 479 -2.88 -5.12 -23.09
N SER A 480 -1.63 -4.63 -23.02
CA SER A 480 -0.94 -4.01 -24.14
C SER A 480 -0.66 -4.99 -25.29
N LEU A 481 -0.34 -6.25 -24.97
CA LEU A 481 -0.22 -7.32 -25.97
C LEU A 481 -1.57 -7.64 -26.62
N ALA A 482 -2.64 -7.77 -25.82
CA ALA A 482 -3.99 -8.02 -26.32
C ALA A 482 -4.49 -6.90 -27.25
N THR A 483 -4.22 -5.64 -26.88
CA THR A 483 -4.58 -4.45 -27.66
C THR A 483 -3.77 -4.36 -28.95
N GLY A 484 -2.43 -4.43 -28.86
CA GLY A 484 -1.55 -4.11 -29.97
C GLY A 484 -1.37 -5.23 -31.00
N LEU A 485 -1.40 -6.50 -30.57
CA LEU A 485 -1.28 -7.66 -31.47
C LEU A 485 -2.66 -8.25 -31.86
N GLY A 486 -3.74 -7.76 -31.25
CA GLY A 486 -5.10 -8.28 -31.41
C GLY A 486 -5.83 -7.78 -32.66
N GLY A 487 -6.38 -8.72 -33.43
CA GLY A 487 -7.30 -8.48 -34.53
C GLY A 487 -8.75 -8.26 -34.08
N ASN A 488 -9.68 -8.30 -35.03
CA ASN A 488 -11.11 -8.00 -34.84
C ASN A 488 -11.81 -8.91 -33.79
N GLY A 489 -11.20 -10.03 -33.40
CA GLY A 489 -11.71 -10.88 -32.32
C GLY A 489 -11.53 -10.31 -30.91
N TRP A 490 -10.69 -9.29 -30.72
CA TRP A 490 -10.52 -8.58 -29.44
C TRP A 490 -11.40 -7.35 -29.32
N ARG A 491 -11.53 -6.60 -30.42
CA ARG A 491 -12.18 -5.27 -30.47
C ARG A 491 -13.70 -5.41 -30.66
N THR A 492 -14.48 -4.41 -30.23
CA THR A 492 -15.95 -4.42 -30.42
C THR A 492 -16.39 -3.70 -31.70
N LYS A 493 -15.62 -2.69 -32.12
CA LYS A 493 -15.79 -1.99 -33.41
C LYS A 493 -14.91 -2.62 -34.49
N SER A 494 -15.44 -2.82 -35.70
CA SER A 494 -14.65 -3.16 -36.88
C SER A 494 -13.86 -1.94 -37.36
N THR A 495 -12.70 -1.72 -36.73
CA THR A 495 -11.63 -0.89 -37.26
C THR A 495 -10.78 -1.79 -38.16
N GLY A 496 -10.60 -1.42 -39.44
CA GLY A 496 -10.15 -2.32 -40.51
C GLY A 496 -8.84 -3.07 -40.23
N ASP A 497 -8.56 -4.09 -41.06
CA ASP A 497 -7.58 -5.16 -40.80
C ASP A 497 -6.09 -4.74 -40.71
N GLU A 498 -5.79 -3.44 -40.70
CA GLU A 498 -4.44 -2.87 -40.61
C GLU A 498 -4.36 -1.77 -39.54
N ARG A 499 -4.22 -2.14 -38.26
CA ARG A 499 -3.64 -1.19 -37.29
C ARG A 499 -2.12 -1.23 -37.40
N LYS A 500 -1.48 -0.06 -37.38
CA LYS A 500 -0.02 0.05 -37.52
C LYS A 500 0.56 0.84 -36.38
N LEU A 501 0.40 0.35 -35.14
CA LEU A 501 1.05 0.92 -33.96
C LEU A 501 2.58 0.95 -34.13
N ALA A 502 3.22 1.99 -33.59
CA ALA A 502 4.68 2.15 -33.65
C ALA A 502 5.42 1.04 -32.89
N GLY A 503 4.84 0.55 -31.79
CA GLY A 503 5.37 -0.56 -31.01
C GLY A 503 4.51 -0.87 -29.79
N ILE A 504 4.91 -1.92 -29.06
CA ILE A 504 4.31 -2.35 -27.81
C ILE A 504 5.39 -2.44 -26.73
N THR A 505 5.09 -2.06 -25.49
CA THR A 505 6.02 -2.22 -24.35
C THR A 505 5.39 -3.01 -23.19
N VAL A 506 6.12 -3.99 -22.66
CA VAL A 506 5.63 -4.92 -21.64
C VAL A 506 6.65 -4.95 -20.51
N LEU A 507 6.27 -4.47 -19.33
CA LEU A 507 7.12 -4.54 -18.13
C LEU A 507 6.55 -5.57 -17.15
N SER A 508 7.31 -6.62 -16.84
CA SER A 508 6.92 -7.70 -15.92
C SER A 508 5.54 -8.34 -16.22
N GLY A 509 5.16 -8.43 -17.50
CA GLY A 509 3.87 -8.96 -17.96
C GLY A 509 3.88 -10.44 -18.36
N TRP A 510 2.78 -10.90 -18.97
CA TRP A 510 2.61 -12.25 -19.53
C TRP A 510 1.72 -12.20 -20.78
N MET A 511 1.65 -13.30 -21.55
CA MET A 511 0.75 -13.43 -22.69
C MET A 511 -0.67 -13.80 -22.22
N PRO A 512 -1.66 -12.89 -22.28
CA PRO A 512 -3.04 -13.22 -21.89
C PRO A 512 -3.72 -14.23 -22.82
N LEU A 513 -4.64 -15.01 -22.25
CA LEU A 513 -5.68 -15.78 -22.94
C LEU A 513 -5.15 -16.63 -24.11
N LYS A 514 -3.98 -17.25 -23.90
CA LYS A 514 -3.14 -17.97 -24.87
C LYS A 514 -3.92 -18.81 -25.90
N ASP A 515 -4.87 -19.63 -25.43
CA ASP A 515 -5.64 -20.56 -26.27
C ASP A 515 -6.63 -19.84 -27.21
N LYS A 516 -7.23 -18.73 -26.73
CA LYS A 516 -8.09 -17.86 -27.54
C LYS A 516 -7.27 -16.92 -28.41
N PHE A 517 -6.07 -16.55 -27.99
CA PHE A 517 -5.25 -15.56 -28.68
C PHE A 517 -4.82 -16.02 -30.08
N GLN A 518 -4.50 -17.30 -30.27
CA GLN A 518 -4.11 -17.84 -31.59
C GLN A 518 -5.14 -17.54 -32.69
N SER A 519 -6.45 -17.63 -32.39
CA SER A 519 -7.52 -17.34 -33.36
C SER A 519 -7.85 -15.85 -33.51
N ARG A 520 -7.19 -14.98 -32.71
CA ARG A 520 -7.46 -13.54 -32.64
C ARG A 520 -6.22 -12.66 -32.90
N ILE A 521 -5.08 -13.24 -33.26
CA ILE A 521 -3.90 -12.52 -33.73
C ILE A 521 -4.22 -11.74 -35.02
N ALA A 522 -3.78 -10.50 -35.12
CA ALA A 522 -3.91 -9.71 -36.35
C ALA A 522 -2.86 -10.08 -37.41
N PRO A 523 -3.17 -10.00 -38.72
CA PRO A 523 -2.20 -10.28 -39.79
C PRO A 523 -0.94 -9.39 -39.75
N TYR A 524 -1.07 -8.17 -39.23
CA TYR A 524 0.03 -7.20 -39.05
C TYR A 524 0.86 -7.43 -37.77
N ALA A 525 0.45 -8.32 -36.85
CA ALA A 525 1.09 -8.48 -35.53
C ALA A 525 2.59 -8.79 -35.65
N LYS A 526 2.99 -9.55 -36.67
CA LYS A 526 4.40 -9.87 -36.99
C LYS A 526 5.29 -8.66 -37.35
N SER A 527 4.69 -7.50 -37.65
CA SER A 527 5.42 -6.27 -38.01
C SER A 527 5.47 -5.22 -36.90
N VAL A 528 4.79 -5.45 -35.76
CA VAL A 528 4.79 -4.53 -34.62
C VAL A 528 5.99 -4.85 -33.72
N PRO A 529 6.94 -3.92 -33.50
CA PRO A 529 8.05 -4.13 -32.57
C PRO A 529 7.54 -4.27 -31.13
N VAL A 530 8.13 -5.18 -30.35
CA VAL A 530 7.77 -5.40 -28.94
C VAL A 530 9.01 -5.23 -28.07
N PHE A 531 8.95 -4.36 -27.07
CA PHE A 531 9.88 -4.37 -25.93
C PHE A 531 9.26 -5.16 -24.79
N TRP A 532 10.03 -6.06 -24.18
CA TRP A 532 9.59 -6.84 -23.03
C TRP A 532 10.69 -6.91 -21.98
N GLY A 533 10.53 -6.17 -20.89
CA GLY A 533 11.40 -6.23 -19.72
C GLY A 533 10.83 -7.14 -18.64
N HIS A 534 11.67 -7.95 -17.97
CA HIS A 534 11.21 -8.80 -16.86
C HIS A 534 12.30 -9.06 -15.82
N GLY A 535 11.93 -9.05 -14.54
CA GLY A 535 12.85 -9.34 -13.43
C GLY A 535 13.08 -10.83 -13.17
N THR A 536 14.32 -11.28 -13.05
CA THR A 536 14.63 -12.71 -12.86
C THR A 536 14.27 -13.25 -11.46
N ALA A 537 14.01 -12.37 -10.50
CA ALA A 537 13.56 -12.70 -9.14
C ALA A 537 12.07 -12.38 -8.92
N ASP A 538 11.30 -12.11 -9.98
CA ASP A 538 9.86 -11.90 -9.91
C ASP A 538 9.14 -13.14 -9.35
N ALA A 539 8.41 -12.93 -8.25
CA ALA A 539 7.64 -13.92 -7.52
C ALA A 539 6.12 -13.66 -7.53
N VAL A 540 5.66 -12.68 -8.33
CA VAL A 540 4.24 -12.36 -8.56
C VAL A 540 3.86 -12.80 -9.97
N VAL A 541 4.64 -12.39 -10.98
CA VAL A 541 4.56 -12.88 -12.36
C VAL A 541 5.86 -13.59 -12.65
N TYR A 542 5.90 -14.91 -12.40
CA TYR A 542 7.16 -15.66 -12.41
C TYR A 542 7.88 -15.50 -13.75
N TYR A 543 9.17 -15.16 -13.72
CA TYR A 543 9.99 -14.97 -14.93
C TYR A 543 9.84 -16.10 -15.98
N LYS A 544 9.67 -17.37 -15.54
CA LYS A 544 9.46 -18.50 -16.45
C LYS A 544 8.12 -18.42 -17.23
N LEU A 545 7.08 -17.78 -16.69
CA LEU A 545 5.82 -17.52 -17.40
C LEU A 545 6.03 -16.51 -18.54
N ALA A 546 6.85 -15.47 -18.33
CA ALA A 546 7.22 -14.52 -19.38
C ALA A 546 8.07 -15.19 -20.47
N GLN A 547 9.06 -16.01 -20.11
CA GLN A 547 9.79 -16.82 -21.08
C GLN A 547 8.84 -17.69 -21.93
N MET A 548 7.90 -18.40 -21.30
CA MET A 548 6.89 -19.22 -22.01
C MET A 548 5.89 -18.40 -22.85
N SER A 549 5.73 -17.11 -22.53
CA SER A 549 4.90 -16.16 -23.27
C SER A 549 5.61 -15.70 -24.56
N VAL A 550 6.90 -15.35 -24.44
CA VAL A 550 7.76 -14.96 -25.58
C VAL A 550 8.03 -16.16 -26.49
N GLU A 551 8.34 -17.35 -25.93
CA GLU A 551 8.46 -18.62 -26.66
C GLU A 551 7.20 -18.90 -27.51
N PHE A 552 6.00 -18.62 -26.97
CA PHE A 552 4.74 -18.77 -27.70
C PHE A 552 4.56 -17.73 -28.80
N LEU A 553 4.79 -16.44 -28.53
CA LEU A 553 4.67 -15.39 -29.55
C LEU A 553 5.65 -15.62 -30.72
N GLN A 554 6.89 -16.02 -30.43
CA GLN A 554 7.87 -16.43 -31.42
C GLN A 554 7.35 -17.56 -32.32
N GLN A 555 6.75 -18.60 -31.72
CA GLN A 555 6.19 -19.74 -32.46
C GLN A 555 4.94 -19.38 -33.27
N GLN A 556 4.04 -18.53 -32.77
CA GLN A 556 2.80 -18.17 -33.46
C GLN A 556 2.98 -17.12 -34.56
N LEU A 557 3.89 -16.15 -34.35
CA LEU A 557 4.09 -15.03 -35.26
C LEU A 557 5.29 -15.21 -36.22
N GLY A 558 6.18 -16.17 -35.92
CA GLY A 558 7.40 -16.38 -36.69
C GLY A 558 8.41 -15.22 -36.58
N ILE A 559 8.34 -14.44 -35.49
CA ILE A 559 9.18 -13.27 -35.26
C ILE A 559 10.43 -13.59 -34.46
N SER A 560 11.51 -12.86 -34.76
CA SER A 560 12.77 -12.96 -34.04
C SER A 560 12.63 -12.48 -32.59
N VAL A 561 13.40 -13.10 -31.70
CA VAL A 561 13.56 -12.69 -30.30
C VAL A 561 15.02 -12.30 -30.10
N HIS A 562 15.23 -11.14 -29.48
CA HIS A 562 16.52 -10.51 -29.25
C HIS A 562 16.66 -10.19 -27.76
N ASP A 563 17.87 -10.33 -27.22
CA ASP A 563 18.22 -10.06 -25.82
C ASP A 563 18.75 -8.63 -25.60
N GLN A 564 18.65 -7.78 -26.63
CA GLN A 564 19.11 -6.39 -26.69
C GLN A 564 18.09 -5.54 -27.46
N VAL A 565 18.09 -4.23 -27.25
CA VAL A 565 17.22 -3.28 -27.95
C VAL A 565 17.77 -2.92 -29.34
N GLY A 566 16.88 -2.70 -30.30
CA GLY A 566 17.21 -2.09 -31.61
C GLY A 566 17.04 -3.03 -32.82
N ALA A 567 16.64 -4.28 -32.61
CA ALA A 567 16.31 -5.22 -33.69
C ALA A 567 14.79 -5.31 -33.93
N PRO A 568 14.32 -5.58 -35.18
CA PRO A 568 12.92 -5.84 -35.47
C PRO A 568 12.46 -7.20 -34.91
N GLY A 569 11.42 -7.20 -34.08
CA GLY A 569 10.88 -8.41 -33.44
C GLY A 569 10.50 -8.15 -31.99
N ILE A 570 10.70 -9.15 -31.12
CA ILE A 570 10.61 -9.01 -29.66
C ILE A 570 12.01 -8.78 -29.09
N ASN A 571 12.21 -7.64 -28.44
CA ASN A 571 13.39 -7.37 -27.61
C ASN A 571 13.03 -7.79 -26.18
N PHE A 572 13.38 -9.02 -25.77
CA PHE A 572 13.09 -9.60 -24.46
C PHE A 572 14.32 -9.52 -23.54
N LEU A 573 14.31 -8.56 -22.63
CA LEU A 573 15.42 -8.24 -21.74
C LEU A 573 15.11 -8.71 -20.31
N SER A 574 16.14 -9.22 -19.65
CA SER A 574 16.06 -9.85 -18.33
C SER A 574 16.93 -9.11 -17.31
N TYR A 575 16.32 -8.64 -16.23
CA TYR A 575 17.00 -7.85 -15.20
C TYR A 575 17.31 -8.71 -13.98
N GLU A 576 18.60 -8.95 -13.74
CA GLU A 576 19.04 -9.86 -12.69
C GLU A 576 18.67 -9.32 -11.29
N TRP A 577 18.13 -10.19 -10.43
CA TRP A 577 17.69 -9.87 -9.06
C TRP A 577 16.51 -8.90 -8.94
N MET A 578 16.03 -8.31 -10.04
CA MET A 578 14.81 -7.52 -10.05
C MET A 578 13.60 -8.42 -9.75
N ALA A 579 12.77 -7.98 -8.80
CA ALA A 579 11.53 -8.64 -8.41
C ALA A 579 10.35 -8.15 -9.29
N HIS A 580 9.12 -8.20 -8.78
CA HIS A 580 7.95 -7.59 -9.45
C HIS A 580 7.97 -6.06 -9.29
N ALA A 581 8.86 -5.42 -10.02
CA ALA A 581 9.14 -3.98 -9.99
C ALA A 581 9.78 -3.57 -11.32
N SER A 582 10.15 -2.29 -11.44
CA SER A 582 11.01 -1.80 -12.52
C SER A 582 12.37 -1.35 -11.96
N CYS A 583 13.35 -1.13 -12.83
CA CYS A 583 14.66 -0.60 -12.48
C CYS A 583 15.19 0.38 -13.53
N LYS A 584 16.16 1.21 -13.14
CA LYS A 584 16.79 2.18 -14.03
C LYS A 584 17.34 1.60 -15.34
N GLN A 585 17.87 0.38 -15.32
CA GLN A 585 18.36 -0.26 -16.55
C GLN A 585 17.21 -0.54 -17.51
N GLU A 586 16.09 -1.10 -17.01
CA GLU A 586 14.87 -1.31 -17.79
C GLU A 586 14.29 0.02 -18.33
N MET A 587 14.36 1.10 -17.56
CA MET A 587 13.94 2.44 -18.03
C MET A 587 14.85 3.00 -19.13
N ASN A 588 16.16 2.79 -19.06
CA ASN A 588 17.09 3.19 -20.12
C ASN A 588 16.86 2.37 -21.40
N ASP A 589 16.67 1.06 -21.28
CA ASP A 589 16.42 0.18 -22.43
C ASP A 589 15.06 0.50 -23.08
N LEU A 590 14.03 0.78 -22.27
CA LEU A 590 12.73 1.27 -22.71
C LEU A 590 12.85 2.61 -23.46
N ALA A 591 13.64 3.55 -22.96
CA ALA A 591 13.90 4.83 -23.64
C ALA A 591 14.55 4.62 -25.01
N ALA A 592 15.60 3.79 -25.09
CA ALA A 592 16.26 3.45 -26.34
C ALA A 592 15.32 2.76 -27.34
N PHE A 593 14.41 1.90 -26.86
CA PHE A 593 13.39 1.28 -27.71
C PHE A 593 12.41 2.33 -28.26
N LEU A 594 11.89 3.21 -27.41
CA LEU A 594 10.97 4.27 -27.81
C LEU A 594 11.61 5.25 -28.80
N GLU A 595 12.88 5.64 -28.59
CA GLU A 595 13.63 6.46 -29.55
C GLU A 595 13.76 5.79 -30.92
N SER A 596 13.87 4.45 -30.97
CA SER A 596 13.93 3.69 -32.23
C SER A 596 12.59 3.61 -32.98
N VAL A 597 11.45 3.53 -32.28
CA VAL A 597 10.12 3.35 -32.90
C VAL A 597 9.34 4.66 -33.09
N ILE A 598 9.56 5.66 -32.24
CA ILE A 598 8.95 7.00 -32.34
C ILE A 598 9.99 8.14 -32.35
N PRO A 599 10.97 8.12 -33.28
CA PRO A 599 12.02 9.13 -33.36
C PRO A 599 11.48 10.55 -33.58
N LYS A 600 12.28 11.57 -33.24
CA LYS A 600 11.90 12.99 -33.39
C LYS A 600 11.75 13.37 -34.87
N VAL A 601 10.59 13.93 -35.24
CA VAL A 601 10.32 14.42 -36.60
C VAL A 601 10.51 15.94 -36.64
N TRP A 602 11.34 16.43 -37.56
CA TRP A 602 11.52 17.86 -37.79
C TRP A 602 10.46 18.39 -38.75
N LEU A 603 9.56 19.24 -38.27
CA LEU A 603 8.55 19.93 -39.09
C LEU A 603 9.21 21.06 -39.92
N ASN A 604 9.92 20.69 -40.98
CA ASN A 604 10.43 21.67 -41.94
C ASN A 604 9.30 22.19 -42.83
N GLY A 605 9.02 23.49 -42.73
CA GLY A 605 8.36 24.20 -43.82
C GLY A 605 9.21 24.11 -45.08
N SER A 606 8.59 23.65 -46.17
CA SER A 606 9.09 23.69 -47.56
C SER A 606 10.58 23.38 -47.78
N HIS A 607 10.90 22.16 -48.26
CA HIS A 607 11.66 22.01 -49.51
C HIS A 607 11.53 20.60 -50.10
N ARG A 608 11.80 20.49 -51.41
CA ARG A 608 11.55 19.30 -52.25
C ARG A 608 12.46 18.12 -51.94
N SER A 609 11.95 16.93 -52.27
CA SER A 609 12.73 15.71 -52.55
C SER A 609 14.00 15.98 -53.38
N MET A 610 15.13 15.41 -52.95
CA MET A 610 16.22 14.93 -53.82
C MET A 610 16.99 13.77 -53.15
N HIS A 611 17.73 13.03 -53.97
CA HIS A 611 18.22 11.67 -53.70
C HIS A 611 19.47 11.55 -52.81
N ALA A 612 19.76 10.31 -52.41
CA ALA A 612 20.95 9.90 -51.67
C ALA A 612 22.28 10.17 -52.40
N HIS A 613 23.35 10.44 -51.64
CA HIS A 613 24.58 9.63 -51.59
C HIS A 613 25.66 10.18 -50.61
N SER A 614 26.61 9.29 -50.28
CA SER A 614 27.97 9.51 -49.75
C SER A 614 28.20 10.07 -48.33
N HIS A 615 28.96 9.31 -47.53
CA HIS A 615 29.71 9.76 -46.35
C HIS A 615 30.82 10.77 -46.73
N PRO A 616 31.37 11.51 -45.75
CA PRO A 616 32.76 11.18 -45.35
C PRO A 616 33.13 11.35 -43.85
N THR A 617 33.92 10.38 -43.38
CA THR A 617 35.05 10.42 -42.40
C THR A 617 35.23 11.58 -41.39
N TRP A 618 35.42 11.20 -40.11
CA TRP A 618 36.03 12.02 -39.04
C TRP A 618 37.57 11.87 -38.99
N PRO A 619 38.33 12.92 -38.62
CA PRO A 619 39.69 12.82 -38.10
C PRO A 619 39.75 12.92 -36.55
N PRO A 620 40.83 12.44 -35.88
CA PRO A 620 40.85 12.24 -34.43
C PRO A 620 41.66 13.28 -33.62
N SER A 621 41.39 13.28 -32.31
CA SER A 621 42.30 13.59 -31.18
C SER A 621 43.06 14.92 -31.12
N LEU A 622 42.78 15.70 -30.07
CA LEU A 622 43.69 16.67 -29.47
C LEU A 622 43.61 16.58 -27.94
N CYS A 623 44.71 16.16 -27.31
CA CYS A 623 44.90 16.17 -25.85
C CYS A 623 45.56 17.49 -25.40
N LEU A 624 45.36 17.82 -24.12
CA LEU A 624 45.95 18.86 -23.25
C LEU A 624 44.82 19.72 -22.63
N ASP A 625 44.83 20.08 -21.34
CA ASP A 625 45.92 20.15 -20.35
C ASP A 625 45.39 19.89 -18.92
N SER A 626 46.25 19.40 -18.03
CA SER A 626 45.94 19.09 -16.64
C SER A 626 46.39 20.22 -15.69
N ARG A 627 45.47 21.11 -15.29
CA ARG A 627 45.73 22.10 -14.22
C ARG A 627 44.56 22.25 -13.27
N VAL A 628 44.78 21.84 -12.02
CA VAL A 628 43.88 22.04 -10.88
C VAL A 628 44.22 23.36 -10.19
N PRO A 629 43.29 24.32 -10.07
CA PRO A 629 43.42 25.45 -9.15
C PRO A 629 43.04 25.02 -7.73
N SER A 630 43.86 25.40 -6.76
CA SER A 630 43.63 25.13 -5.34
C SER A 630 42.64 26.12 -4.71
N SER A 631 42.18 25.75 -3.51
CA SER A 631 41.23 26.47 -2.66
C SER A 631 41.38 28.00 -2.57
N LYS A 632 40.25 28.71 -2.74
CA LYS A 632 39.71 29.70 -1.78
C LYS A 632 38.31 30.19 -2.19
N THR A 633 37.49 30.48 -1.17
CA THR A 633 36.20 31.20 -1.22
C THR A 633 35.16 30.69 -2.23
N PHE A 634 34.16 29.94 -1.73
CA PHE A 634 32.84 29.91 -2.37
C PHE A 634 32.25 31.33 -2.37
N PRO A 635 31.75 31.85 -3.52
CA PRO A 635 31.01 33.11 -3.53
C PRO A 635 29.70 32.99 -2.76
N LEU A 636 29.36 34.01 -1.97
CA LEU A 636 28.08 34.14 -1.25
C LEU A 636 26.85 34.33 -2.17
N GLU A 637 27.02 34.25 -3.49
CA GLU A 637 26.01 34.57 -4.51
C GLU A 637 25.04 33.44 -4.87
N MET A 638 25.25 32.19 -4.43
CA MET A 638 24.22 31.14 -4.63
C MET A 638 23.01 31.27 -3.68
N ALA A 639 23.02 32.25 -2.77
CA ALA A 639 22.03 32.41 -1.70
C ALA A 639 20.73 33.12 -2.15
N SER A 640 20.12 32.71 -3.27
CA SER A 640 18.85 33.30 -3.76
C SER A 640 17.99 32.42 -4.67
N LEU A 641 18.38 31.18 -4.98
CA LEU A 641 17.53 30.32 -5.82
C LEU A 641 16.21 29.98 -5.10
N PRO A 642 15.04 30.19 -5.74
CA PRO A 642 13.75 29.84 -5.15
C PRO A 642 13.66 28.32 -5.00
N LEU A 643 13.07 27.86 -3.90
CA LEU A 643 12.84 26.42 -3.69
C LEU A 643 11.85 25.91 -4.74
N THR A 644 12.07 24.69 -5.24
CA THR A 644 11.04 23.99 -6.01
C THR A 644 9.90 23.61 -5.08
N PHE A 645 8.66 23.76 -5.53
CA PHE A 645 7.47 23.46 -4.74
C PHE A 645 6.37 22.91 -5.64
N VAL A 646 5.46 22.14 -5.04
CA VAL A 646 4.20 21.75 -5.68
C VAL A 646 3.04 22.40 -4.94
N THR A 647 1.90 22.51 -5.63
CA THR A 647 0.69 23.11 -5.06
C THR A 647 -0.50 22.18 -5.27
N ILE A 648 -1.27 21.90 -4.22
CA ILE A 648 -2.63 21.39 -4.37
C ILE A 648 -3.55 22.60 -4.41
N SER A 649 -4.12 22.87 -5.60
CA SER A 649 -5.07 23.96 -5.80
C SER A 649 -6.35 23.73 -5.00
N PRO A 650 -6.95 24.80 -4.41
CA PRO A 650 -8.23 24.68 -3.72
C PRO A 650 -9.33 24.29 -4.70
N LYS A 651 -10.29 23.47 -4.23
CA LYS A 651 -11.47 23.02 -4.98
C LYS A 651 -12.65 24.00 -4.87
N ALA A 652 -12.57 24.95 -3.94
CA ALA A 652 -13.50 26.05 -3.75
C ALA A 652 -12.76 27.40 -3.87
N LYS A 653 -13.42 28.52 -3.56
CA LYS A 653 -12.77 29.84 -3.49
C LYS A 653 -11.56 29.78 -2.56
N HIS A 654 -10.38 30.16 -3.07
CA HIS A 654 -9.16 30.30 -2.28
C HIS A 654 -9.37 31.40 -1.23
N THR A 655 -9.35 31.02 0.05
CA THR A 655 -9.50 31.97 1.17
C THR A 655 -8.47 31.75 2.28
N ALA A 656 -7.63 30.73 2.15
CA ALA A 656 -6.57 30.40 3.10
C ALA A 656 -5.48 29.56 2.43
N THR A 657 -4.27 29.57 2.99
CA THR A 657 -3.14 28.76 2.51
C THR A 657 -2.50 27.99 3.65
N VAL A 658 -2.13 26.72 3.40
CA VAL A 658 -1.22 25.95 4.24
C VAL A 658 0.10 25.77 3.48
N ILE A 659 1.21 26.20 4.08
CA ILE A 659 2.56 25.89 3.57
C ILE A 659 3.07 24.71 4.41
N PHE A 660 3.35 23.56 3.79
CA PHE A 660 3.62 22.30 4.49
C PHE A 660 5.00 21.71 4.11
N ALA A 661 5.97 21.85 5.00
CA ALA A 661 7.36 21.40 4.83
C ALA A 661 7.54 19.91 5.18
N HIS A 662 8.24 19.17 4.31
CA HIS A 662 8.47 17.72 4.45
C HIS A 662 9.62 17.36 5.42
N GLY A 663 9.82 16.06 5.68
CA GLY A 663 10.89 15.55 6.54
C GLY A 663 12.28 15.45 5.89
N LEU A 664 13.30 15.04 6.66
CA LEU A 664 14.66 14.84 6.13
C LEU A 664 14.69 13.76 5.02
N GLY A 665 15.27 14.08 3.87
CA GLY A 665 15.45 13.17 2.73
C GLY A 665 14.24 13.04 1.80
N ASP A 666 13.09 13.60 2.20
CA ASP A 666 11.85 13.70 1.43
C ASP A 666 11.85 14.94 0.51
N ASN A 667 10.77 15.19 -0.23
CA ASN A 667 10.58 16.40 -1.05
C ASN A 667 9.11 16.86 -1.09
N GLY A 668 8.86 18.03 -1.67
CA GLY A 668 7.51 18.60 -1.72
C GLY A 668 6.50 17.76 -2.51
N LEU A 669 6.93 17.10 -3.60
CA LEU A 669 6.06 16.26 -4.43
C LEU A 669 5.62 15.00 -3.67
N ASP A 670 6.58 14.23 -3.17
CA ASP A 670 6.31 12.99 -2.42
C ASP A 670 5.50 13.25 -1.15
N PHE A 671 5.84 14.30 -0.39
CA PHE A 671 5.08 14.70 0.78
C PHE A 671 3.65 15.16 0.43
N SER A 672 3.44 15.81 -0.72
CA SER A 672 2.08 16.12 -1.22
C SER A 672 1.30 14.89 -1.71
N ASN A 673 2.00 13.83 -2.12
CA ASN A 673 1.42 12.57 -2.61
C ASN A 673 1.09 11.58 -1.48
N ASN A 674 1.59 11.82 -0.27
CA ASN A 674 1.20 11.06 0.89
C ASN A 674 -0.34 10.99 1.04
N LYS A 675 -0.87 9.78 1.23
CA LYS A 675 -2.31 9.50 1.26
C LYS A 675 -3.03 10.29 2.35
N GLU A 676 -2.42 10.38 3.53
CA GLU A 676 -2.96 11.07 4.69
C GLU A 676 -3.07 12.59 4.40
N ILE A 677 -2.05 13.19 3.79
CA ILE A 677 -2.04 14.58 3.29
C ILE A 677 -3.08 14.82 2.18
N ARG A 678 -3.16 13.95 1.17
CA ARG A 678 -4.16 14.04 0.08
C ARG A 678 -5.58 13.98 0.63
N THR A 679 -5.83 13.10 1.60
CA THR A 679 -7.12 12.95 2.28
C THR A 679 -7.47 14.23 3.03
N LEU A 680 -6.55 14.74 3.86
CA LEU A 680 -6.71 15.99 4.62
C LEU A 680 -7.02 17.19 3.72
N ALA A 681 -6.25 17.38 2.64
CA ALA A 681 -6.44 18.46 1.69
C ALA A 681 -7.80 18.36 0.97
N SER A 682 -8.26 17.14 0.63
CA SER A 682 -9.55 16.93 -0.03
C SER A 682 -10.75 17.36 0.82
N GLN A 683 -10.61 17.34 2.15
CA GLN A 683 -11.66 17.67 3.12
C GLN A 683 -11.67 19.17 3.52
N LEU A 684 -10.74 19.97 2.97
CA LEU A 684 -10.56 21.40 3.25
C LEU A 684 -10.49 22.19 1.92
N PRO A 685 -11.58 22.22 1.13
CA PRO A 685 -11.56 22.61 -0.28
C PRO A 685 -11.25 24.10 -0.54
N HIS A 686 -11.37 24.97 0.46
CA HIS A 686 -11.06 26.41 0.37
C HIS A 686 -9.57 26.75 0.60
N ILE A 687 -8.78 25.75 1.00
CA ILE A 687 -7.37 25.88 1.34
C ILE A 687 -6.50 25.50 0.14
N LYS A 688 -5.61 26.41 -0.26
CA LYS A 688 -4.47 26.10 -1.13
C LYS A 688 -3.36 25.46 -0.29
N TRP A 689 -2.74 24.40 -0.79
CA TRP A 689 -1.61 23.77 -0.09
C TRP A 689 -0.35 23.92 -0.90
N ILE A 690 0.73 24.40 -0.28
CA ILE A 690 2.04 24.59 -0.90
C ILE A 690 3.03 23.68 -0.20
N PHE A 691 3.70 22.80 -0.95
CA PHE A 691 4.68 21.87 -0.42
C PHE A 691 6.06 22.22 -0.98
N PRO A 692 6.85 23.05 -0.28
CA PRO A 692 8.20 23.41 -0.71
C PRO A 692 9.18 22.26 -0.47
N SER A 693 10.10 22.07 -1.41
CA SER A 693 11.19 21.10 -1.31
C SER A 693 12.41 21.74 -0.68
N ALA A 694 12.94 21.14 0.37
CA ALA A 694 14.12 21.61 1.08
C ALA A 694 15.36 21.69 0.15
N PRO A 695 16.30 22.61 0.43
CA PRO A 695 17.59 22.65 -0.26
C PRO A 695 18.40 21.39 0.04
N GLU A 696 19.31 21.05 -0.88
CA GLU A 696 20.31 20.01 -0.64
C GLU A 696 21.39 20.53 0.31
N ARG A 697 21.69 19.76 1.36
CA ARG A 697 22.62 20.12 2.42
C ARG A 697 23.41 18.92 2.91
N THR A 698 24.55 19.21 3.51
CA THR A 698 25.35 18.17 4.17
C THR A 698 24.61 17.68 5.40
N ILE A 699 24.59 16.35 5.60
CA ILE A 699 24.12 15.69 6.81
C ILE A 699 25.33 15.14 7.57
N THR A 700 25.76 15.88 8.59
CA THR A 700 26.99 15.63 9.35
C THR A 700 26.93 14.29 10.10
N ALA A 701 25.77 13.87 10.60
CA ALA A 701 25.57 12.55 11.22
C ALA A 701 25.89 11.37 10.30
N TRP A 702 25.85 11.56 8.98
CA TRP A 702 26.07 10.50 7.98
C TRP A 702 27.49 10.50 7.40
N LYS A 703 28.36 11.44 7.82
CA LYS A 703 29.76 11.49 7.39
C LYS A 703 30.49 10.21 7.81
N GLY A 704 30.96 9.46 6.80
CA GLY A 704 31.73 8.23 7.00
C GLY A 704 30.92 6.92 6.92
N ASP A 705 29.58 6.96 6.77
CA ASP A 705 28.81 5.75 6.46
C ASP A 705 28.73 5.56 4.93
N PRO A 706 29.41 4.55 4.33
CA PRO A 706 29.39 4.34 2.89
C PRO A 706 28.03 3.93 2.32
N ARG A 707 27.02 3.71 3.17
CA ARG A 707 25.64 3.35 2.77
C ARG A 707 24.72 4.58 2.69
N ARG A 708 25.16 5.76 3.12
CA ARG A 708 24.36 6.99 3.15
C ARG A 708 25.10 8.11 2.41
N GLN A 709 24.37 8.88 1.62
CA GLN A 709 24.94 10.05 0.96
C GLN A 709 25.19 11.14 2.01
N SER A 710 26.35 11.80 1.98
CA SER A 710 26.62 12.91 2.90
C SER A 710 25.84 14.18 2.56
N LEU A 711 25.20 14.24 1.39
CA LEU A 711 24.31 15.32 0.93
C LEU A 711 22.87 14.79 0.84
N SER A 712 21.89 15.55 1.33
CA SER A 712 20.46 15.19 1.29
C SER A 712 19.57 16.43 1.39
N ARG A 713 18.27 16.31 1.08
CA ARG A 713 17.30 17.41 1.26
C ARG A 713 16.96 17.60 2.72
N GLY A 714 17.29 18.76 3.27
CA GLY A 714 17.08 19.04 4.69
C GLY A 714 16.95 20.53 5.00
N TRP A 715 16.05 20.85 5.92
CA TRP A 715 15.82 22.21 6.43
C TRP A 715 16.90 22.65 7.43
N LEU A 716 17.72 21.71 7.90
CA LEU A 716 18.87 21.92 8.78
C LEU A 716 19.84 20.74 8.70
N ASP A 717 21.12 20.97 8.98
CA ASP A 717 22.10 19.88 9.11
C ASP A 717 21.72 19.00 10.32
N TYR A 718 21.68 17.68 10.11
CA TYR A 718 21.38 16.71 11.14
C TYR A 718 22.72 16.18 11.68
N LEU A 719 23.11 16.66 12.87
CA LEU A 719 24.49 16.61 13.36
C LEU A 719 24.93 15.29 14.00
N ARG A 720 23.99 14.51 14.56
CA ARG A 720 24.28 13.26 15.28
C ARG A 720 23.13 12.25 15.24
N GLU A 721 23.46 10.95 15.29
CA GLU A 721 22.54 9.86 15.62
C GLU A 721 22.86 9.22 16.99
N PRO A 722 21.84 8.84 17.80
CA PRO A 722 20.44 9.24 17.66
C PRO A 722 20.28 10.76 17.85
N LEU A 723 19.16 11.32 17.40
CA LEU A 723 18.90 12.75 17.57
C LEU A 723 18.78 13.10 19.06
N VAL A 724 19.60 14.06 19.48
CA VAL A 724 19.55 14.67 20.81
C VAL A 724 19.65 16.18 20.68
N TYR A 725 19.00 16.90 21.59
CA TYR A 725 19.27 18.33 21.76
C TYR A 725 20.63 18.53 22.43
N SER A 726 21.45 19.44 21.89
CA SER A 726 22.63 19.98 22.58
C SER A 726 22.69 21.47 22.37
N LYS A 727 22.95 22.23 23.46
CA LYS A 727 23.18 23.67 23.39
C LYS A 727 24.45 24.00 22.58
N GLU A 728 25.42 23.09 22.55
CA GLU A 728 26.67 23.24 21.78
C GLU A 728 26.41 23.37 20.28
N TYR A 729 25.33 22.75 19.77
CA TYR A 729 24.93 22.86 18.37
C TYR A 729 24.51 24.29 18.02
N GLU A 730 23.94 25.04 18.97
CA GLU A 730 23.57 26.45 18.75
C GLU A 730 24.80 27.36 18.60
N GLU A 731 25.98 26.92 19.04
CA GLU A 731 27.24 27.66 18.90
C GLU A 731 28.02 27.33 17.61
N ILE A 732 27.52 26.41 16.78
CA ILE A 732 28.07 26.11 15.45
C ILE A 732 27.46 27.10 14.43
N PRO A 733 28.23 28.05 13.88
CA PRO A 733 27.67 29.09 13.00
C PRO A 733 26.99 28.49 11.77
N GLU A 734 27.61 27.51 11.12
CA GLU A 734 27.10 26.89 9.89
C GLU A 734 25.76 26.17 10.10
N TYR A 735 25.51 25.64 11.30
CA TYR A 735 24.24 25.01 11.66
C TYR A 735 23.13 26.06 11.81
N VAL A 736 23.41 27.15 12.52
CA VAL A 736 22.47 28.26 12.72
C VAL A 736 22.18 28.98 11.40
N ASP A 737 23.22 29.28 10.60
CA ASP A 737 23.11 29.92 9.29
C ASP A 737 22.31 29.05 8.31
N GLY A 738 22.49 27.73 8.35
CA GLY A 738 21.65 26.78 7.61
C GLY A 738 20.17 26.91 7.98
N ILE A 739 19.85 26.88 9.28
CA ILE A 739 18.47 27.09 9.75
C ILE A 739 17.96 28.45 9.25
N MET A 740 18.70 29.54 9.44
CA MET A 740 18.28 30.89 9.01
C MET A 740 18.07 31.01 7.49
N GLN A 741 18.86 30.32 6.66
CA GLN A 741 18.63 30.26 5.21
C GLN A 741 17.30 29.58 4.88
N SER A 742 16.95 28.47 5.55
CA SER A 742 15.67 27.80 5.32
C SER A 742 14.49 28.61 5.83
N VAL A 743 14.65 29.33 6.94
CA VAL A 743 13.64 30.27 7.44
C VAL A 743 13.37 31.38 6.41
N LYS A 744 14.41 32.02 5.84
CA LYS A 744 14.28 33.02 4.77
C LYS A 744 13.50 32.50 3.56
N GLN A 745 13.73 31.25 3.18
CA GLN A 745 13.05 30.62 2.05
C GLN A 745 11.55 30.40 2.33
N LEU A 746 11.19 30.02 3.57
CA LEU A 746 9.78 29.89 3.99
C LEU A 746 9.10 31.26 4.20
N ASP A 747 9.81 32.26 4.70
CA ASP A 747 9.33 33.64 4.79
C ASP A 747 8.94 34.20 3.41
N ALA A 748 9.69 33.87 2.35
CA ALA A 748 9.34 34.25 0.97
C ALA A 748 8.03 33.63 0.47
N PHE A 749 7.71 32.39 0.86
CA PHE A 749 6.41 31.77 0.54
C PHE A 749 5.27 32.46 1.29
N ILE A 750 5.46 32.80 2.56
CA ILE A 750 4.45 33.53 3.36
C ILE A 750 4.19 34.90 2.73
N GLN A 751 5.24 35.66 2.41
CA GLN A 751 5.11 36.97 1.74
C GLN A 751 4.42 36.84 0.38
N SER A 752 4.77 35.84 -0.44
CA SER A 752 4.16 35.64 -1.76
C SER A 752 2.65 35.35 -1.70
N GLU A 753 2.17 34.70 -0.65
CA GLU A 753 0.73 34.46 -0.46
C GLU A 753 -0.01 35.72 0.03
N ILE A 754 0.65 36.54 0.85
CA ILE A 754 0.14 37.85 1.28
C ILE A 754 0.04 38.81 0.09
N ASP A 755 1.07 38.85 -0.75
CA ASP A 755 1.10 39.64 -1.99
C ASP A 755 0.03 39.15 -3.00
N SER A 756 -0.32 37.87 -2.93
CA SER A 756 -1.44 37.27 -3.68
C SER A 756 -2.83 37.56 -3.07
N GLY A 757 -2.89 38.29 -1.95
CA GLY A 757 -4.12 38.75 -1.30
C GLY A 757 -4.65 37.86 -0.17
N ILE A 758 -3.90 36.86 0.31
CA ILE A 758 -4.30 36.04 1.47
C ILE A 758 -3.84 36.71 2.77
N PRO A 759 -4.75 37.07 3.70
CA PRO A 759 -4.36 37.70 4.97
C PRO A 759 -3.43 36.81 5.80
N GLU A 760 -2.52 37.41 6.59
CA GLU A 760 -1.56 36.66 7.43
C GLU A 760 -2.24 35.62 8.34
N GLY A 761 -3.34 36.02 9.00
CA GLY A 761 -4.15 35.14 9.86
C GLY A 761 -4.90 34.03 9.10
N ARG A 762 -4.81 34.01 7.77
CA ARG A 762 -5.34 32.97 6.87
C ARG A 762 -4.24 32.06 6.30
N ILE A 763 -3.01 32.20 6.79
CA ILE A 763 -1.88 31.34 6.44
C ILE A 763 -1.50 30.48 7.66
N VAL A 764 -1.37 29.17 7.46
CA VAL A 764 -0.77 28.25 8.44
C VAL A 764 0.54 27.72 7.88
N LEU A 765 1.59 27.71 8.71
CA LEU A 765 2.86 27.08 8.38
C LEU A 765 3.00 25.76 9.14
N GLY A 766 3.27 24.67 8.44
CA GLY A 766 3.35 23.34 9.03
C GLY A 766 4.50 22.51 8.52
N GLY A 767 4.85 21.44 9.23
CA GLY A 767 5.73 20.42 8.68
C GLY A 767 5.82 19.12 9.46
N PHE A 768 6.38 18.11 8.80
CA PHE A 768 6.71 16.81 9.38
C PHE A 768 8.22 16.70 9.65
N SER A 769 8.62 16.12 10.78
CA SER A 769 10.03 15.90 11.17
C SER A 769 10.84 17.21 11.13
N GLN A 770 11.93 17.29 10.36
CA GLN A 770 12.67 18.54 10.11
C GLN A 770 11.78 19.69 9.60
N GLY A 771 10.74 19.38 8.81
CA GLY A 771 9.76 20.36 8.34
C GLY A 771 8.97 20.97 9.50
N GLY A 772 8.61 20.17 10.51
CA GLY A 772 7.93 20.66 11.71
C GLY A 772 8.87 21.53 12.54
N ALA A 773 10.12 21.08 12.70
CA ALA A 773 11.16 21.82 13.39
C ALA A 773 11.41 23.21 12.78
N ILE A 774 11.56 23.32 11.44
CA ILE A 774 11.76 24.62 10.79
C ILE A 774 10.50 25.50 10.80
N SER A 775 9.31 24.89 10.80
CA SER A 775 8.02 25.61 10.86
C SER A 775 7.83 26.32 12.19
N LEU A 776 8.27 25.73 13.30
CA LEU A 776 8.29 26.38 14.62
C LEU A 776 9.20 27.64 14.61
N ILE A 777 10.41 27.53 14.07
CA ILE A 777 11.36 28.66 14.02
C ILE A 777 10.84 29.78 13.12
N THR A 778 10.31 29.43 11.95
CA THR A 778 9.81 30.38 10.95
C THR A 778 8.52 31.06 11.41
N GLY A 779 7.54 30.29 11.90
CA GLY A 779 6.22 30.79 12.25
C GLY A 779 6.16 31.56 13.57
N LEU A 780 7.11 31.33 14.49
CA LEU A 780 7.13 31.97 15.82
C LEU A 780 8.33 32.89 16.05
N GLY A 781 9.43 32.75 15.32
CA GLY A 781 10.60 33.60 15.46
C GLY A 781 10.43 35.01 14.89
N ARG A 782 11.36 35.92 15.22
CA ARG A 782 11.36 37.29 14.69
C ARG A 782 12.00 37.43 13.31
N SER A 783 11.45 38.26 12.43
CA SER A 783 12.04 38.49 11.10
C SER A 783 13.39 39.22 11.17
N GLN A 784 13.53 40.20 12.06
CA GLN A 784 14.80 40.92 12.33
C GLN A 784 15.97 40.00 12.74
N TRP A 785 15.68 38.80 13.25
CA TRP A 785 16.71 37.81 13.59
C TRP A 785 17.28 37.09 12.34
N ARG A 786 16.52 37.06 11.25
CA ARG A 786 16.93 36.44 9.97
C ARG A 786 17.47 37.47 8.99
N SER A 787 16.96 38.71 9.00
CA SER A 787 17.40 39.79 8.09
C SER A 787 17.61 41.11 8.83
N VAL A 788 18.72 41.79 8.54
CA VAL A 788 19.06 43.12 9.11
C VAL A 788 18.22 44.24 8.49
N THR A 789 17.60 44.00 7.34
CA THR A 789 16.80 45.00 6.60
C THR A 789 15.29 44.85 6.76
N ASP A 790 14.81 43.76 7.39
CA ASP A 790 13.38 43.57 7.62
C ASP A 790 12.96 44.24 8.93
N MET A 791 12.12 45.26 8.83
CA MET A 791 11.56 45.99 9.97
C MET A 791 10.35 45.31 10.60
N LYS A 792 9.86 44.20 10.03
CA LYS A 792 8.75 43.43 10.59
C LYS A 792 9.24 42.61 11.79
N ASP A 793 8.46 42.63 12.88
CA ASP A 793 8.81 41.86 14.07
C ASP A 793 8.60 40.35 13.86
N GLY A 794 7.60 39.94 13.08
CA GLY A 794 7.32 38.55 12.71
C GLY A 794 5.96 38.41 12.02
N TRP A 795 5.55 37.19 11.68
CA TRP A 795 4.25 36.92 11.04
C TRP A 795 3.12 36.75 12.04
N LYS A 796 1.92 37.25 11.71
CA LYS A 796 0.69 36.99 12.48
C LYS A 796 -0.12 35.84 11.84
N LEU A 797 0.48 34.65 11.81
CA LEU A 797 -0.10 33.45 11.18
C LEU A 797 -1.38 32.97 11.87
N GLY A 798 -2.25 32.30 11.12
CA GLY A 798 -3.44 31.61 11.65
C GLY A 798 -3.11 30.40 12.53
N GLY A 799 -1.89 29.86 12.41
CA GLY A 799 -1.38 28.79 13.27
C GLY A 799 -0.06 28.20 12.77
N VAL A 800 0.56 27.38 13.62
CA VAL A 800 1.77 26.61 13.29
C VAL A 800 1.54 25.12 13.58
N VAL A 801 2.06 24.24 12.72
CA VAL A 801 1.91 22.79 12.83
C VAL A 801 3.28 22.11 12.88
N CYS A 802 3.51 21.28 13.91
CA CYS A 802 4.69 20.44 14.04
C CYS A 802 4.25 18.98 14.20
N LEU A 803 4.56 18.12 13.22
CA LEU A 803 4.31 16.69 13.30
C LEU A 803 5.64 15.95 13.41
N GLY A 804 5.83 15.06 14.38
CA GLY A 804 7.07 14.27 14.50
C GLY A 804 8.35 15.09 14.68
N GLY A 805 8.25 16.37 15.08
CA GLY A 805 9.36 17.33 15.10
C GLY A 805 9.87 17.69 16.52
N TRP A 806 10.84 18.60 16.58
CA TRP A 806 11.44 19.12 17.80
C TRP A 806 11.69 20.63 17.67
N LEU A 807 12.10 21.31 18.75
CA LEU A 807 12.52 22.72 18.68
C LEU A 807 14.06 22.82 18.58
N PRO A 808 14.63 23.10 17.39
CA PRO A 808 16.05 23.41 17.26
C PRO A 808 16.35 24.81 17.79
N ILE A 809 17.62 25.11 18.05
CA ILE A 809 18.12 26.45 18.46
C ILE A 809 17.25 27.14 19.53
N ARG A 810 16.79 26.39 20.53
CA ARG A 810 15.74 26.82 21.45
C ARG A 810 16.19 27.98 22.35
N GLU A 811 17.47 28.05 22.72
CA GLU A 811 18.00 29.18 23.49
C GLU A 811 18.05 30.44 22.61
N LYS A 812 18.65 30.33 21.41
CA LYS A 812 18.80 31.43 20.43
C LYS A 812 17.51 31.80 19.67
N LEU A 813 16.41 31.07 19.84
CA LEU A 813 15.12 31.44 19.26
C LEU A 813 14.56 32.71 19.90
N HIS A 814 14.58 33.83 19.15
CA HIS A 814 13.91 35.06 19.53
C HIS A 814 12.47 35.06 19.03
N LEU A 815 11.49 34.99 19.93
CA LEU A 815 10.05 34.95 19.62
C LEU A 815 9.51 36.35 19.25
N SER A 816 8.61 36.40 18.27
CA SER A 816 7.88 37.61 17.90
C SER A 816 6.81 38.00 18.93
N THR A 817 6.37 39.24 18.85
CA THR A 817 5.25 39.81 19.62
C THR A 817 3.91 39.16 19.31
N HIS A 818 3.82 38.36 18.24
CA HIS A 818 2.61 37.62 17.86
C HIS A 818 2.61 36.17 18.36
N SER A 819 3.78 35.60 18.70
CA SER A 819 3.92 34.15 18.96
C SER A 819 2.99 33.61 20.05
N SER A 820 2.73 34.36 21.11
CA SER A 820 1.84 33.94 22.21
C SER A 820 0.35 33.95 21.84
N ALA A 821 -0.02 34.61 20.74
CA ALA A 821 -1.36 34.60 20.16
C ALA A 821 -1.53 33.52 19.07
N THR A 822 -0.44 32.99 18.50
CA THR A 822 -0.46 32.00 17.43
C THR A 822 -0.77 30.59 17.98
N PRO A 823 -1.85 29.91 17.56
CA PRO A 823 -2.11 28.53 17.94
C PRO A 823 -1.05 27.57 17.37
N VAL A 824 -0.52 26.66 18.21
CA VAL A 824 0.42 25.62 17.77
C VAL A 824 -0.21 24.24 17.95
N PHE A 825 -0.31 23.48 16.86
CA PHE A 825 -0.60 22.04 16.90
C PHE A 825 0.71 21.27 16.86
N TRP A 826 0.90 20.36 17.82
CA TRP A 826 2.11 19.55 17.91
C TRP A 826 1.73 18.08 18.06
N GLY A 827 1.81 17.32 16.97
CA GLY A 827 1.58 15.88 16.95
C GLY A 827 2.88 15.10 17.06
N HIS A 828 2.91 14.05 17.88
CA HIS A 828 4.11 13.22 18.02
C HIS A 828 3.84 11.74 18.30
N GLY A 829 4.62 10.86 17.67
CA GLY A 829 4.54 9.41 17.88
C GLY A 829 5.21 8.97 19.18
N VAL A 830 4.53 8.20 20.04
CA VAL A 830 5.13 7.64 21.27
C VAL A 830 6.15 6.53 21.00
N GLN A 831 6.14 5.96 19.79
CA GLN A 831 7.08 4.93 19.33
C GLN A 831 8.17 5.51 18.40
N ASP A 832 8.28 6.84 18.31
CA ASP A 832 9.22 7.51 17.41
C ASP A 832 10.66 7.33 17.89
N GLU A 833 11.45 6.53 17.15
CA GLU A 833 12.88 6.30 17.42
C GLU A 833 13.81 7.33 16.74
N ALA A 834 13.31 8.09 15.77
CA ALA A 834 14.12 9.06 15.00
C ALA A 834 14.14 10.43 15.68
N VAL A 835 12.96 10.91 16.11
CA VAL A 835 12.80 12.07 16.98
C VAL A 835 12.09 11.57 18.23
N THR A 836 12.86 11.25 19.28
CA THR A 836 12.27 10.62 20.47
C THR A 836 11.12 11.44 21.07
N TRP A 837 10.07 10.77 21.52
CA TRP A 837 8.92 11.42 22.17
C TRP A 837 9.36 12.36 23.30
N GLN A 838 10.36 11.94 24.09
CA GLN A 838 10.95 12.75 25.16
C GLN A 838 11.53 14.08 24.66
N LEU A 839 12.31 14.06 23.58
CA LEU A 839 12.90 15.26 22.97
C LEU A 839 11.80 16.22 22.44
N SER A 840 10.76 15.66 21.83
CA SER A 840 9.63 16.42 21.30
C SER A 840 8.80 17.06 22.43
N TRP A 841 8.49 16.28 23.48
CA TRP A 841 7.80 16.75 24.68
C TRP A 841 8.57 17.85 25.42
N GLU A 842 9.88 17.68 25.62
CA GLU A 842 10.73 18.72 26.23
C GLU A 842 10.81 19.98 25.38
N SER A 843 10.81 19.84 24.06
CA SER A 843 10.77 20.96 23.11
C SER A 843 9.45 21.74 23.21
N ALA A 844 8.32 21.04 23.23
CA ALA A 844 6.98 21.63 23.33
C ALA A 844 6.75 22.30 24.70
N LYS A 845 7.22 21.68 25.79
CA LYS A 845 7.22 22.27 27.12
C LYS A 845 8.05 23.55 27.15
N PHE A 846 9.31 23.50 26.69
CA PHE A 846 10.19 24.68 26.65
C PHE A 846 9.56 25.82 25.85
N LEU A 847 8.92 25.51 24.72
CA LEU A 847 8.20 26.50 23.92
C LEU A 847 7.02 27.12 24.68
N GLY A 848 6.19 26.30 25.34
CA GLY A 848 5.07 26.77 26.16
C GLY A 848 5.52 27.68 27.32
N ASP A 849 6.55 27.24 28.05
CA ASP A 849 7.18 28.00 29.14
C ASP A 849 7.74 29.34 28.62
N LYS A 850 8.44 29.35 27.48
CA LYS A 850 9.04 30.56 26.85
C LYS A 850 8.01 31.50 26.22
N LEU A 851 6.84 30.99 25.83
CA LEU A 851 5.68 31.76 25.35
C LEU A 851 4.82 32.34 26.50
N GLY A 852 4.91 31.77 27.71
CA GLY A 852 4.03 32.10 28.83
C GLY A 852 2.58 31.62 28.64
N VAL A 853 2.37 30.54 27.88
CA VAL A 853 1.05 30.01 27.50
C VAL A 853 0.83 28.59 28.03
N ARG A 854 -0.41 28.10 27.98
CA ARG A 854 -0.71 26.70 28.31
C ARG A 854 -0.11 25.76 27.27
N TYR A 855 0.37 24.61 27.73
CA TYR A 855 0.88 23.53 26.89
C TYR A 855 0.35 22.16 27.33
N GLY A 856 0.35 21.21 26.39
CA GLY A 856 -0.11 19.82 26.60
C GLY A 856 -1.53 19.56 26.11
N GLN A 857 -2.01 18.33 26.29
CA GLN A 857 -3.29 17.82 25.76
C GLN A 857 -4.54 18.59 26.22
N TYR A 858 -4.45 19.34 27.32
CA TYR A 858 -5.55 20.15 27.86
C TYR A 858 -5.66 21.55 27.22
N THR A 859 -4.73 21.92 26.34
CA THR A 859 -4.86 23.11 25.50
C THR A 859 -5.88 22.80 24.41
N LYS A 860 -6.96 23.57 24.33
CA LYS A 860 -7.98 23.35 23.30
C LYS A 860 -7.39 23.62 21.92
N MET A 861 -7.42 22.62 21.04
CA MET A 861 -6.98 22.78 19.64
C MET A 861 -7.59 24.03 19.01
N GLY A 862 -6.75 24.86 18.39
CA GLY A 862 -7.14 26.10 17.70
C GLY A 862 -7.20 27.35 18.60
N GLU A 863 -7.01 27.23 19.92
CA GLU A 863 -6.81 28.38 20.81
C GLU A 863 -5.31 28.74 20.94
N PRO A 864 -4.94 29.97 21.33
CA PRO A 864 -3.55 30.36 21.57
C PRO A 864 -2.88 29.48 22.64
N GLY A 865 -1.75 28.86 22.28
CA GLY A 865 -1.04 27.90 23.14
C GLY A 865 -0.43 26.74 22.35
N VAL A 866 0.19 25.79 23.06
CA VAL A 866 0.83 24.60 22.47
C VAL A 866 0.00 23.35 22.74
N SER A 867 -0.79 22.93 21.75
CA SER A 867 -1.60 21.71 21.80
C SER A 867 -0.72 20.50 21.45
N PHE A 868 -0.08 19.90 22.45
CA PHE A 868 0.76 18.71 22.27
C PHE A 868 -0.07 17.43 22.38
N MET A 869 0.01 16.58 21.37
CA MET A 869 -0.78 15.35 21.22
C MET A 869 0.13 14.16 20.92
N SER A 870 -0.21 13.02 21.52
CA SER A 870 0.60 11.79 21.48
C SER A 870 -0.15 10.70 20.74
N TYR A 871 0.50 10.04 19.78
CA TYR A 871 -0.10 9.02 18.94
C TYR A 871 0.65 7.69 19.00
N GLY A 872 -0.05 6.57 18.86
CA GLY A 872 0.49 5.20 18.87
C GLY A 872 1.25 4.80 17.60
N VAL A 873 2.09 5.69 17.08
CA VAL A 873 2.91 5.50 15.87
C VAL A 873 4.38 5.79 16.14
N ALA A 874 5.25 5.34 15.24
CA ALA A 874 6.66 5.75 15.21
C ALA A 874 6.84 6.98 14.30
N HIS A 875 7.96 7.11 13.59
CA HIS A 875 8.27 8.27 12.76
C HIS A 875 7.50 8.29 11.42
N TRP A 876 6.18 8.33 11.47
CA TRP A 876 5.28 8.48 10.32
C TRP A 876 3.94 9.09 10.76
N MET A 877 3.24 9.72 9.82
CA MET A 877 1.94 10.35 10.10
C MET A 877 0.85 9.31 10.35
N ALA A 878 -0.06 9.61 11.30
CA ALA A 878 -1.20 8.75 11.62
C ALA A 878 -2.53 9.31 11.05
N GLU A 879 -3.47 8.42 10.72
CA GLU A 879 -4.85 8.81 10.35
C GLU A 879 -5.54 9.61 11.48
N SER A 880 -5.32 9.23 12.75
CA SER A 880 -5.81 9.96 13.92
C SER A 880 -5.15 11.34 14.07
N GLU A 881 -3.85 11.42 13.80
CA GLU A 881 -3.10 12.68 13.85
C GLU A 881 -3.55 13.64 12.74
N MET A 882 -3.88 13.13 11.56
CA MET A 882 -4.47 13.95 10.49
C MET A 882 -5.89 14.40 10.81
N GLU A 883 -6.70 13.58 11.48
CA GLU A 883 -8.06 13.98 11.87
C GLU A 883 -8.02 15.10 12.93
N ASP A 884 -7.14 15.00 13.93
CA ASP A 884 -6.93 16.08 14.91
C ASP A 884 -6.30 17.33 14.26
N LEU A 885 -5.36 17.16 13.32
CA LEU A 885 -4.84 18.27 12.49
C LEU A 885 -5.95 18.90 11.64
N ARG A 886 -6.89 18.12 11.10
CA ARG A 886 -8.05 18.63 10.36
C ARG A 886 -8.96 19.46 11.26
N LEU A 887 -9.17 19.02 12.50
CA LEU A 887 -9.97 19.77 13.49
C LEU A 887 -9.26 21.06 13.90
N PHE A 888 -7.94 21.05 14.05
CA PHE A 888 -7.13 22.25 14.23
C PHE A 888 -7.26 23.21 13.04
N LEU A 889 -7.04 22.73 11.81
CA LEU A 889 -7.11 23.55 10.60
C LEU A 889 -8.51 24.13 10.34
N LYS A 890 -9.60 23.40 10.65
CA LYS A 890 -10.97 23.96 10.58
C LYS A 890 -11.21 25.12 11.55
N LYS A 891 -10.49 25.18 12.68
CA LYS A 891 -10.58 26.28 13.66
C LYS A 891 -9.63 27.43 13.35
N ALA A 892 -8.40 27.12 12.92
CA ALA A 892 -7.41 28.12 12.53
C ALA A 892 -7.79 28.82 11.21
N LEU A 893 -8.35 28.07 10.26
CA LEU A 893 -8.70 28.51 8.91
C LEU A 893 -10.17 28.18 8.57
N PRO A 894 -11.15 28.74 9.29
CA PRO A 894 -12.57 28.44 9.06
C PRO A 894 -13.00 28.79 7.63
N LEU A 895 -14.00 28.08 7.11
CA LEU A 895 -14.62 28.43 5.83
C LEU A 895 -15.37 29.77 5.99
N GLU A 896 -14.96 30.79 5.24
CA GLU A 896 -15.70 32.05 5.15
C GLU A 896 -16.82 31.88 4.11
N GLY A 897 -18.03 32.35 4.44
CA GLY A 897 -19.24 32.21 3.63
C GLY A 897 -19.32 33.20 2.47
#